data_AF-A0AAW1DL00-F1
#
_entry.id   AF-A0AAW1DL00-F1
#
_cell.length_a   1.000
_cell.length_b   1.000
_cell.length_c   1.000
_cell.angle_alpha   90.00
_cell.angle_beta   90.00
_cell.angle_gamma   90.00
#
_symmetry.space_group_name_H-M   'P 1'
#
loop_
_entity.id
_entity.type
_entity.pdbx_description
1 polymer ?
#
loop_
_entity_poly.entity_id
_entity_poly.type
_entity_poly.pdbx_seq_one_letter_code
_entity_poly.pdbx_strand_id
1 'polypeptide(L)'
;MFSNLKAISDMEKLSKKELQELVTKQQSDLARYKSRLADLVAAHKSLIKEKELLESSLKSLSQTKLKKSEDETSNSSQDSTVPPAADRLEDESCVGQESEEEKNQIGTLMNSLATLSEEKSRMEAAFQADKKQLRAEKMQLESVIKELQQQLEHETKAHLSEMENFKSKLIVERHQREKEHNDHGLMIRELQKVVSDERTKREKAEGTIENLKSELISSHNALKQSKKEVTELKSQLDDLKEKLKNNSENSGATAMKLQQELSELKRQHIQSSLKEQEKILEAEEKSRRLAAAHEERVVNLEARVAELSQTIGVYDRLRQNDQIAIDKLKERLIQLEMEHGEEKSDSNMDDIISKLRNIKKLIDTVNVTSEKPIDIKALLDELVQENIESTETHKQCQEEYEQLKEQFESYKQQIELAQRSNSPSKEQELRGQIKKLKERICSLHNQIDEMEKSHKKTVENHNQSLMAEKMKHKERLAALEAEWRSHVLNLETQMAKQRERALSLVKEKDEEIAELKDSLNTLIPKQYSADKSTHDGEGVVLHYSEEVARRDVELSRLRKVKLQLEAELREVRREMTQLAAHEQHLSSLLKHQIQRFEQCQSREGANLEYLKNVVLSFLLTNDSGSKSHMLNAITAVLKFSDAEKSKITQSSWWYKKPQT
;
A
#
# COMPACT_ATOMS: atom_id res chain seq x y z
N MET A 1 -51.00 -52.35 9.19
CA MET A 1 -51.38 -50.93 8.97
C MET A 1 -50.42 -49.94 9.65
N PHE A 2 -49.96 -50.18 10.89
CA PHE A 2 -49.05 -49.25 11.59
C PHE A 2 -47.67 -49.02 10.93
N SER A 3 -47.14 -49.99 10.19
CA SER A 3 -45.86 -49.82 9.47
C SER A 3 -45.95 -48.91 8.23
N ASN A 4 -47.11 -48.87 7.56
CA ASN A 4 -47.32 -47.96 6.42
C ASN A 4 -47.54 -46.52 6.88
N LEU A 5 -48.20 -46.31 8.02
CA LEU A 5 -48.38 -44.98 8.60
C LEU A 5 -47.05 -44.37 9.07
N LYS A 6 -46.12 -45.19 9.57
CA LYS A 6 -44.79 -44.72 9.97
C LYS A 6 -43.92 -44.34 8.76
N ALA A 7 -43.97 -45.12 7.68
CA ALA A 7 -43.29 -44.79 6.43
C ALA A 7 -43.84 -43.50 5.78
N ILE A 8 -45.15 -43.24 5.89
CA ILE A 8 -45.77 -42.00 5.39
C ILE A 8 -45.38 -40.80 6.25
N SER A 9 -45.33 -40.96 7.59
CA SER A 9 -44.90 -39.88 8.50
C SER A 9 -43.40 -39.53 8.36
N ASP A 10 -42.55 -40.51 8.05
CA ASP A 10 -41.13 -40.27 7.78
C ASP A 10 -40.93 -39.57 6.42
N MET A 11 -41.78 -39.86 5.41
CA MET A 11 -41.80 -39.17 4.11
C MET A 11 -42.22 -37.70 4.18
N GLU A 12 -43.04 -37.31 5.16
CA GLU A 12 -43.47 -35.90 5.36
C GLU A 12 -42.39 -35.02 6.01
N LYS A 13 -41.34 -35.62 6.58
CA LYS A 13 -40.22 -34.89 7.24
C LYS A 13 -38.98 -34.73 6.37
N LEU A 14 -38.92 -35.38 5.23
CA LEU A 14 -37.80 -35.29 4.29
C LEU A 14 -37.92 -34.02 3.43
N SER A 15 -36.80 -33.34 3.23
CA SER A 15 -36.75 -32.15 2.38
C SER A 15 -37.23 -32.48 0.96
N LYS A 16 -37.88 -31.53 0.28
CA LYS A 16 -38.35 -31.70 -1.11
C LYS A 16 -37.25 -32.23 -2.05
N LYS A 17 -35.98 -31.88 -1.76
CA LYS A 17 -34.80 -32.36 -2.50
C LYS A 17 -34.50 -33.84 -2.23
N GLU A 18 -34.61 -34.29 -0.98
CA GLU A 18 -34.38 -35.68 -0.58
C GLU A 18 -35.49 -36.62 -1.11
N LEU A 19 -36.74 -36.14 -1.15
CA LEU A 19 -37.85 -36.85 -1.82
C LEU A 19 -37.63 -37.01 -3.32
N GLN A 20 -37.10 -35.98 -4.00
CA GLN A 20 -36.75 -36.06 -5.42
C GLN A 20 -35.60 -37.03 -5.68
N GLU A 21 -34.57 -37.03 -4.83
CA GLU A 21 -33.47 -38.00 -4.88
C GLU A 21 -33.98 -39.44 -4.63
N LEU A 22 -34.94 -39.63 -3.72
CA LEU A 22 -35.52 -40.94 -3.48
C LEU A 22 -36.36 -41.43 -4.67
N VAL A 23 -37.16 -40.55 -5.29
CA VAL A 23 -37.96 -40.89 -6.48
C VAL A 23 -37.08 -41.24 -7.67
N THR A 24 -36.00 -40.49 -7.90
CA THR A 24 -35.05 -40.78 -8.99
C THR A 24 -34.31 -42.10 -8.76
N LYS A 25 -33.92 -42.40 -7.51
CA LYS A 25 -33.35 -43.70 -7.13
C LYS A 25 -34.34 -44.86 -7.33
N GLN A 26 -35.59 -44.68 -6.93
CA GLN A 26 -36.65 -45.68 -7.15
C GLN A 26 -36.91 -45.91 -8.65
N GLN A 27 -36.88 -44.85 -9.47
CA GLN A 27 -37.01 -44.96 -10.93
C GLN A 27 -35.83 -45.72 -11.56
N SER A 28 -34.60 -45.48 -11.11
CA SER A 28 -33.42 -46.23 -11.60
C SER A 28 -33.50 -47.70 -11.21
N ASP A 29 -33.93 -48.00 -9.99
CA ASP A 29 -34.07 -49.38 -9.51
C ASP A 29 -35.16 -50.13 -10.29
N LEU A 30 -36.32 -49.50 -10.55
CA LEU A 30 -37.38 -50.07 -11.36
C LEU A 30 -36.95 -50.34 -12.81
N ALA A 31 -36.15 -49.44 -13.40
CA ALA A 31 -35.60 -49.67 -14.75
C ALA A 31 -34.67 -50.89 -14.76
N ARG A 32 -33.83 -51.03 -13.72
CA ARG A 32 -32.92 -52.18 -13.57
C ARG A 32 -33.68 -53.49 -13.40
N TYR A 33 -34.74 -53.50 -12.59
CA TYR A 33 -35.58 -54.69 -12.43
C TYR A 33 -36.35 -55.05 -13.70
N LYS A 34 -36.84 -54.06 -14.47
CA LYS A 34 -37.47 -54.31 -15.77
C LYS A 34 -36.50 -54.95 -16.77
N SER A 35 -35.27 -54.46 -16.88
CA SER A 35 -34.25 -55.05 -17.75
C SER A 35 -33.98 -56.50 -17.34
N ARG A 36 -33.72 -56.73 -16.04
CA ARG A 36 -33.43 -58.07 -15.54
C ARG A 36 -34.59 -59.05 -15.75
N LEU A 37 -35.83 -58.59 -15.65
CA LEU A 37 -37.01 -59.41 -15.94
C LEU A 37 -37.12 -59.73 -17.43
N ALA A 38 -36.83 -58.76 -18.32
CA ALA A 38 -36.82 -59.00 -19.76
C ALA A 38 -35.75 -60.04 -20.14
N ASP A 39 -34.56 -59.96 -19.57
CA ASP A 39 -33.48 -60.92 -19.77
C ASP A 39 -33.87 -62.32 -19.25
N LEU A 40 -34.51 -62.39 -18.08
CA LEU A 40 -34.98 -63.65 -17.50
C LEU A 40 -36.07 -64.30 -18.37
N VAL A 41 -36.99 -63.50 -18.93
CA VAL A 41 -38.02 -63.97 -19.86
C VAL A 41 -37.40 -64.45 -21.17
N ALA A 42 -36.37 -63.76 -21.68
CA ALA A 42 -35.64 -64.18 -22.88
C ALA A 42 -34.92 -65.52 -22.64
N ALA A 43 -34.20 -65.66 -21.52
CA ALA A 43 -33.55 -66.90 -21.12
C ALA A 43 -34.55 -68.05 -20.97
N HIS A 44 -35.71 -67.79 -20.32
CA HIS A 44 -36.76 -68.80 -20.17
C HIS A 44 -37.38 -69.21 -21.52
N LYS A 45 -37.51 -68.29 -22.48
CA LYS A 45 -37.95 -68.63 -23.85
C LYS A 45 -36.92 -69.48 -24.58
N SER A 46 -35.63 -69.18 -24.45
CA SER A 46 -34.57 -69.99 -25.04
C SER A 46 -34.53 -71.39 -24.44
N LEU A 47 -34.71 -71.50 -23.12
CA LEU A 47 -34.75 -72.77 -22.40
C LEU A 47 -35.99 -73.61 -22.76
N ILE A 48 -37.14 -72.98 -23.02
CA ILE A 48 -38.31 -73.67 -23.57
C ILE A 48 -38.00 -74.25 -24.96
N LYS A 49 -37.36 -73.48 -25.85
CA LYS A 49 -36.98 -73.98 -27.19
C LYS A 49 -35.99 -75.13 -27.10
N GLU A 50 -35.01 -75.05 -26.21
CA GLU A 50 -34.05 -76.14 -25.96
C GLU A 50 -34.77 -77.38 -25.42
N LYS A 51 -35.71 -77.21 -24.49
CA LYS A 51 -36.55 -78.29 -23.98
C LYS A 51 -37.39 -78.93 -25.09
N GLU A 52 -38.02 -78.15 -25.96
CA GLU A 52 -38.80 -78.67 -27.11
C GLU A 52 -37.91 -79.44 -28.09
N LEU A 53 -36.69 -78.97 -28.35
CA LEU A 53 -35.69 -79.65 -29.17
C LEU A 53 -35.25 -80.97 -28.52
N LEU A 54 -34.96 -80.98 -27.22
CA LEU A 54 -34.60 -82.19 -26.48
C LEU A 54 -35.77 -83.17 -26.38
N GLU A 55 -37.01 -82.70 -26.20
CA GLU A 55 -38.20 -83.54 -26.20
C GLU A 55 -38.45 -84.16 -27.58
N SER A 56 -38.24 -83.42 -28.67
CA SER A 56 -38.32 -83.99 -30.02
C SER A 56 -37.24 -85.04 -30.28
N SER A 57 -36.00 -84.79 -29.84
CA SER A 57 -34.88 -85.74 -29.90
C SER A 57 -35.09 -86.96 -28.99
N LEU A 58 -35.75 -86.79 -27.84
CA LEU A 58 -36.07 -87.87 -26.92
C LEU A 58 -37.24 -88.70 -27.44
N LYS A 59 -38.20 -88.09 -28.14
CA LYS A 59 -39.34 -88.77 -28.76
C LYS A 59 -38.90 -89.66 -29.93
N SER A 60 -37.93 -89.22 -30.73
CA SER A 60 -37.29 -90.07 -31.74
C SER A 60 -36.49 -91.22 -31.11
N LEU A 61 -35.86 -90.98 -29.95
CA LEU A 61 -35.09 -92.00 -29.22
C LEU A 61 -35.97 -92.97 -28.40
N SER A 62 -37.17 -92.55 -27.97
CA SER A 62 -38.12 -93.40 -27.24
C SER A 62 -38.93 -94.30 -28.17
N GLN A 63 -39.21 -93.85 -29.40
CA GLN A 63 -39.83 -94.69 -30.44
C GLN A 63 -38.99 -95.92 -30.80
N THR A 64 -37.67 -95.82 -30.66
CA THR A 64 -36.72 -96.94 -30.84
C THR A 64 -36.66 -97.88 -29.62
N LYS A 65 -36.89 -97.37 -28.39
CA LYS A 65 -36.85 -98.18 -27.16
C LYS A 65 -38.04 -99.14 -27.01
N LEU A 66 -39.17 -98.86 -27.66
CA LEU A 66 -40.35 -99.75 -27.69
C LEU A 66 -40.28 -100.88 -28.72
N LYS A 67 -39.27 -100.90 -29.60
CA LYS A 67 -39.06 -101.96 -30.62
C LYS A 67 -37.89 -102.91 -30.31
N LYS A 68 -37.22 -102.77 -29.17
CA LYS A 68 -35.98 -103.51 -28.85
C LYS A 68 -36.02 -104.26 -27.50
N SER A 69 -37.20 -104.70 -27.07
CA SER A 69 -37.40 -105.43 -25.80
C SER A 69 -38.13 -106.77 -25.94
N GLU A 70 -37.87 -107.52 -27.00
CA GLU A 70 -38.13 -108.97 -27.11
C GLU A 70 -36.97 -109.60 -27.90
N ASP A 71 -35.85 -109.88 -27.24
CA ASP A 71 -35.19 -111.20 -27.31
C ASP A 71 -33.97 -111.26 -26.37
N GLU A 72 -33.83 -112.40 -25.72
CA GLU A 72 -33.11 -112.63 -24.48
C GLU A 72 -31.71 -113.27 -24.67
N THR A 73 -30.80 -112.90 -23.75
CA THR A 73 -29.75 -113.67 -23.06
C THR A 73 -28.85 -114.69 -23.80
N SER A 74 -27.51 -114.49 -23.73
CA SER A 74 -26.57 -115.24 -22.86
C SER A 74 -25.07 -115.19 -23.29
N ASN A 75 -24.19 -115.05 -22.28
CA ASN A 75 -22.76 -115.45 -22.18
C ASN A 75 -21.71 -114.87 -23.15
N SER A 76 -20.44 -114.64 -22.82
CA SER A 76 -19.61 -114.70 -21.60
C SER A 76 -18.22 -114.15 -21.97
N SER A 77 -17.56 -113.46 -21.01
CA SER A 77 -16.10 -113.42 -20.74
C SER A 77 -15.07 -112.79 -21.71
N GLN A 78 -14.19 -111.97 -21.09
CA GLN A 78 -12.78 -111.67 -21.41
C GLN A 78 -12.49 -110.86 -22.67
N ASP A 79 -11.37 -110.16 -22.84
CA ASP A 79 -10.32 -109.49 -22.06
C ASP A 79 -9.42 -108.86 -23.16
N SER A 80 -8.69 -107.79 -22.85
CA SER A 80 -7.47 -107.34 -23.55
C SER A 80 -7.48 -106.82 -25.02
N THR A 81 -6.95 -105.60 -25.15
CA THR A 81 -5.95 -105.11 -26.14
C THR A 81 -6.32 -104.88 -27.63
N VAL A 82 -6.23 -103.59 -28.02
CA VAL A 82 -5.70 -102.92 -29.25
C VAL A 82 -5.25 -103.75 -30.50
N PRO A 83 -5.00 -103.13 -31.68
CA PRO A 83 -5.78 -102.86 -32.92
C PRO A 83 -5.29 -103.76 -34.12
N PRO A 84 -5.21 -103.36 -35.41
CA PRO A 84 -6.17 -102.90 -36.44
C PRO A 84 -6.25 -103.81 -37.71
N ALA A 85 -7.10 -103.42 -38.66
CA ALA A 85 -6.98 -103.56 -40.13
C ALA A 85 -7.50 -104.81 -40.90
N ALA A 86 -8.30 -104.48 -41.93
CA ALA A 86 -8.48 -105.11 -43.26
C ALA A 86 -9.13 -106.52 -43.29
N ASP A 87 -9.97 -106.96 -44.23
CA ASP A 87 -10.36 -106.55 -45.58
C ASP A 87 -11.56 -107.44 -46.03
N ARG A 88 -12.23 -107.07 -47.14
CA ARG A 88 -13.14 -107.86 -48.02
C ARG A 88 -14.63 -108.04 -47.63
N LEU A 89 -15.60 -107.44 -48.36
CA LEU A 89 -16.18 -107.84 -49.69
C LEU A 89 -16.85 -109.23 -49.58
N GLU A 90 -18.13 -109.51 -49.89
CA GLU A 90 -19.20 -109.06 -50.81
C GLU A 90 -20.54 -109.55 -50.19
N ASP A 91 -21.67 -108.83 -50.15
CA ASP A 91 -22.68 -108.51 -51.18
C ASP A 91 -24.06 -109.17 -50.84
N GLU A 92 -25.13 -108.59 -51.41
CA GLU A 92 -26.53 -109.02 -51.47
C GLU A 92 -27.49 -108.71 -50.30
N SER A 93 -28.00 -107.47 -50.38
CA SER A 93 -29.42 -107.06 -50.33
C SER A 93 -30.42 -107.82 -49.44
N CYS A 94 -31.01 -107.10 -48.48
CA CYS A 94 -32.46 -106.86 -48.35
C CYS A 94 -32.81 -106.42 -46.91
N VAL A 95 -32.87 -105.10 -46.63
CA VAL A 95 -33.89 -104.41 -45.78
C VAL A 95 -33.72 -102.90 -46.02
N GLY A 96 -34.39 -102.37 -47.05
CA GLY A 96 -34.35 -100.96 -47.46
C GLY A 96 -35.24 -100.01 -46.65
N GLN A 97 -35.51 -100.29 -45.36
CA GLN A 97 -36.33 -99.42 -44.50
C GLN A 97 -35.61 -98.94 -43.25
N GLU A 98 -34.64 -99.68 -42.72
CA GLU A 98 -33.84 -99.23 -41.56
C GLU A 98 -32.83 -98.14 -41.95
N SER A 99 -32.28 -98.17 -43.18
CA SER A 99 -31.30 -97.19 -43.65
C SER A 99 -31.87 -95.76 -43.81
N GLU A 100 -33.14 -95.61 -44.20
CA GLU A 100 -33.78 -94.29 -44.31
C GLU A 100 -34.13 -93.72 -42.93
N GLU A 101 -34.59 -94.56 -41.99
CA GLU A 101 -34.83 -94.15 -40.61
C GLU A 101 -33.53 -93.76 -39.88
N GLU A 102 -32.45 -94.51 -40.07
CA GLU A 102 -31.11 -94.20 -39.55
C GLU A 102 -30.51 -92.94 -40.19
N LYS A 103 -30.66 -92.74 -41.51
CA LYS A 103 -30.24 -91.49 -42.19
C LYS A 103 -30.99 -90.28 -41.67
N ASN A 104 -32.30 -90.39 -41.42
CA ASN A 104 -33.10 -89.33 -40.83
C ASN A 104 -32.70 -89.04 -39.37
N GLN A 105 -32.31 -90.06 -38.60
CA GLN A 105 -31.77 -89.91 -37.25
C GLN A 105 -30.40 -89.23 -37.24
N ILE A 106 -29.50 -89.64 -38.13
CA ILE A 106 -28.18 -89.02 -38.34
C ILE A 106 -28.35 -87.57 -38.77
N GLY A 107 -29.28 -87.27 -39.70
CA GLY A 107 -29.60 -85.90 -40.12
C GLY A 107 -30.12 -85.05 -38.97
N THR A 108 -30.96 -85.61 -38.10
CA THR A 108 -31.49 -84.90 -36.92
C THR A 108 -30.40 -84.62 -35.88
N LEU A 109 -29.51 -85.60 -35.62
CA LEU A 109 -28.35 -85.44 -34.73
C LEU A 109 -27.30 -84.49 -35.30
N MET A 110 -27.10 -84.50 -36.62
CA MET A 110 -26.20 -83.57 -37.31
C MET A 110 -26.73 -82.15 -37.22
N ASN A 111 -28.05 -81.97 -37.40
CA ASN A 111 -28.71 -80.68 -37.22
C ASN A 111 -28.65 -80.19 -35.76
N SER A 112 -28.83 -81.08 -34.77
CA SER A 112 -28.70 -80.70 -33.36
C SER A 112 -27.25 -80.40 -32.94
N LEU A 113 -26.27 -81.11 -33.50
CA LEU A 113 -24.86 -80.82 -33.32
C LEU A 113 -24.48 -79.49 -34.00
N ALA A 114 -25.01 -79.22 -35.19
CA ALA A 114 -24.79 -77.96 -35.90
C ALA A 114 -25.38 -76.77 -35.13
N THR A 115 -26.59 -76.89 -34.59
CA THR A 115 -27.20 -75.83 -33.76
C THR A 115 -26.46 -75.65 -32.43
N LEU A 116 -26.02 -76.73 -31.77
CA LEU A 116 -25.16 -76.64 -30.58
C LEU A 116 -23.79 -76.02 -30.90
N SER A 117 -23.22 -76.32 -32.06
CA SER A 117 -21.96 -75.73 -32.49
C SER A 117 -22.11 -74.24 -32.83
N GLU A 118 -23.22 -73.86 -33.46
CA GLU A 118 -23.55 -72.46 -33.73
C GLU A 118 -23.83 -71.70 -32.43
N GLU A 119 -24.56 -72.28 -31.49
CA GLU A 119 -24.85 -71.66 -30.19
C GLU A 119 -23.59 -71.56 -29.34
N LYS A 120 -22.70 -72.57 -29.35
CA LYS A 120 -21.37 -72.49 -28.73
C LYS A 120 -20.53 -71.38 -29.36
N SER A 121 -20.52 -71.25 -30.68
CA SER A 121 -19.82 -70.17 -31.38
C SER A 121 -20.40 -68.79 -31.04
N ARG A 122 -21.73 -68.66 -30.94
CA ARG A 122 -22.40 -67.42 -30.50
C ARG A 122 -22.04 -67.07 -29.08
N MET A 123 -22.07 -68.04 -28.16
CA MET A 123 -21.73 -67.84 -26.77
C MET A 123 -20.24 -67.46 -26.60
N GLU A 124 -19.34 -68.08 -27.35
CA GLU A 124 -17.92 -67.75 -27.33
C GLU A 124 -17.65 -66.35 -27.92
N ALA A 125 -18.33 -65.98 -29.01
CA ALA A 125 -18.26 -64.63 -29.56
C ALA A 125 -18.81 -63.58 -28.58
N ALA A 126 -19.93 -63.87 -27.91
CA ALA A 126 -20.50 -63.01 -26.88
C ALA A 126 -19.54 -62.84 -25.69
N PHE A 127 -18.91 -63.92 -25.22
CA PHE A 127 -17.91 -63.85 -24.16
C PHE A 127 -16.68 -63.02 -24.54
N GLN A 128 -16.17 -63.15 -25.77
CA GLN A 128 -15.05 -62.34 -26.24
C GLN A 128 -15.43 -60.85 -26.37
N ALA A 129 -16.65 -60.56 -26.82
CA ALA A 129 -17.19 -59.20 -26.87
C ALA A 129 -17.29 -58.60 -25.46
N ASP A 130 -17.84 -59.34 -24.50
CA ASP A 130 -17.99 -58.91 -23.11
C ASP A 130 -16.63 -58.70 -22.43
N LYS A 131 -15.67 -59.61 -22.66
CA LYS A 131 -14.28 -59.46 -22.20
C LYS A 131 -13.60 -58.21 -22.78
N LYS A 132 -13.89 -57.85 -24.03
CA LYS A 132 -13.37 -56.63 -24.66
C LYS A 132 -14.03 -55.39 -24.06
N GLN A 133 -15.35 -55.45 -23.85
CA GLN A 133 -16.12 -54.38 -23.21
C GLN A 133 -15.62 -54.10 -21.79
N LEU A 134 -15.50 -55.12 -20.94
CA LEU A 134 -14.99 -54.98 -19.57
C LEU A 134 -13.58 -54.39 -19.51
N ARG A 135 -12.72 -54.71 -20.48
CA ARG A 135 -11.38 -54.08 -20.57
C ARG A 135 -11.46 -52.61 -20.97
N ALA A 136 -12.35 -52.25 -21.89
CA ALA A 136 -12.58 -50.86 -22.28
C ALA A 136 -13.16 -50.05 -21.10
N GLU A 137 -14.15 -50.59 -20.40
CA GLU A 137 -14.73 -49.99 -19.19
C GLU A 137 -13.68 -49.81 -18.09
N LYS A 138 -12.85 -50.83 -17.84
CA LYS A 138 -11.73 -50.73 -16.90
C LYS A 138 -10.76 -49.60 -17.30
N MET A 139 -10.39 -49.51 -18.57
CA MET A 139 -9.47 -48.48 -19.05
C MET A 139 -10.07 -47.07 -18.91
N GLN A 140 -11.38 -46.92 -19.16
CA GLN A 140 -12.09 -45.66 -18.94
C GLN A 140 -12.16 -45.29 -17.45
N LEU A 141 -12.45 -46.25 -16.57
CA LEU A 141 -12.44 -46.01 -15.13
C LEU A 141 -11.04 -45.63 -14.64
N GLU A 142 -9.99 -46.27 -15.13
CA GLU A 142 -8.59 -45.90 -14.82
C GLU A 142 -8.24 -44.50 -15.32
N SER A 143 -8.73 -44.07 -16.49
CA SER A 143 -8.52 -42.69 -16.97
C SER A 143 -9.26 -41.67 -16.10
N VAL A 144 -10.51 -41.94 -15.74
CA VAL A 144 -11.31 -41.08 -14.86
C VAL A 144 -10.68 -40.98 -13.47
N ILE A 145 -10.21 -42.09 -12.90
CA ILE A 145 -9.49 -42.07 -11.61
C ILE A 145 -8.25 -41.19 -11.71
N LYS A 146 -7.48 -41.30 -12.79
CA LYS A 146 -6.28 -40.49 -13.00
C LYS A 146 -6.60 -38.99 -13.15
N GLU A 147 -7.65 -38.65 -13.89
CA GLU A 147 -8.14 -37.27 -14.02
C GLU A 147 -8.59 -36.70 -12.68
N LEU A 148 -9.37 -37.47 -11.90
CA LEU A 148 -9.81 -37.07 -10.56
C LEU A 148 -8.62 -36.89 -9.59
N GLN A 149 -7.60 -37.75 -9.67
CA GLN A 149 -6.37 -37.59 -8.89
C GLN A 149 -5.61 -36.32 -9.28
N GLN A 150 -5.52 -36.00 -10.57
CA GLN A 150 -4.88 -34.76 -11.04
C GLN A 150 -5.66 -33.52 -10.62
N GLN A 151 -6.99 -33.55 -10.69
CA GLN A 151 -7.85 -32.47 -10.20
C GLN A 151 -7.66 -32.27 -8.69
N LEU A 152 -7.65 -33.35 -7.91
CA LEU A 152 -7.40 -33.27 -6.47
C LEU A 152 -6.00 -32.70 -6.16
N GLU A 153 -4.97 -33.11 -6.91
CA GLU A 153 -3.62 -32.56 -6.75
C GLU A 153 -3.54 -31.08 -7.14
N HIS A 154 -4.30 -30.65 -8.15
CA HIS A 154 -4.39 -29.26 -8.56
C HIS A 154 -5.08 -28.40 -7.49
N GLU A 155 -6.24 -28.82 -6.99
CA GLU A 155 -6.98 -28.10 -5.93
C GLU A 155 -6.19 -28.02 -4.63
N THR A 156 -5.50 -29.11 -4.24
CA THR A 156 -4.64 -29.07 -3.05
C THR A 156 -3.47 -28.09 -3.20
N LYS A 157 -2.83 -28.02 -4.38
CA LYS A 157 -1.79 -27.00 -4.66
C LYS A 157 -2.36 -25.59 -4.67
N ALA A 158 -3.55 -25.39 -5.24
CA ALA A 158 -4.23 -24.10 -5.25
C ALA A 158 -4.52 -23.60 -3.83
N HIS A 159 -5.12 -24.46 -2.98
CA HIS A 159 -5.39 -24.13 -1.58
C HIS A 159 -4.13 -23.89 -0.75
N LEU A 160 -3.03 -24.62 -1.00
CA LEU A 160 -1.74 -24.35 -0.34
C LEU A 160 -1.20 -22.97 -0.73
N SER A 161 -1.24 -22.60 -2.01
CA SER A 161 -0.86 -21.27 -2.49
C SER A 161 -1.75 -20.17 -1.88
N GLU A 162 -3.06 -20.38 -1.80
CA GLU A 162 -3.98 -19.46 -1.11
C GLU A 162 -3.62 -19.29 0.37
N MET A 163 -3.30 -20.39 1.07
CA MET A 163 -2.87 -20.36 2.47
C MET A 163 -1.56 -19.59 2.65
N GLU A 164 -0.58 -19.77 1.76
CA GLU A 164 0.66 -18.99 1.75
C GLU A 164 0.43 -17.51 1.48
N ASN A 165 -0.49 -17.17 0.58
CA ASN A 165 -0.91 -15.79 0.33
C ASN A 165 -1.58 -15.17 1.57
N PHE A 166 -2.45 -15.90 2.26
CA PHE A 166 -3.04 -15.42 3.52
C PHE A 166 -1.99 -15.25 4.62
N LYS A 167 -1.04 -16.19 4.74
CA LYS A 167 0.09 -16.06 5.67
C LYS A 167 0.92 -14.81 5.37
N SER A 168 1.21 -14.55 4.11
CA SER A 168 1.97 -13.37 3.67
C SER A 168 1.21 -12.07 3.98
N LYS A 169 -0.09 -12.01 3.67
CA LYS A 169 -0.97 -10.89 4.02
C LYS A 169 -1.00 -10.65 5.53
N LEU A 170 -1.09 -11.71 6.34
CA LEU A 170 -1.10 -11.62 7.80
C LEU A 170 0.22 -11.08 8.35
N ILE A 171 1.36 -11.46 7.76
CA ILE A 171 2.68 -10.92 8.14
C ILE A 171 2.76 -9.43 7.84
N VAL A 172 2.29 -9.00 6.66
CA VAL A 172 2.27 -7.59 6.26
C VAL A 172 1.37 -6.79 7.22
N GLU A 173 0.16 -7.27 7.51
CA GLU A 173 -0.75 -6.63 8.46
C GLU A 173 -0.17 -6.55 9.88
N ARG A 174 0.54 -7.59 10.33
CA ARG A 174 1.24 -7.55 11.63
C ARG A 174 2.31 -6.47 11.64
N HIS A 175 3.11 -6.37 10.58
CA HIS A 175 4.17 -5.38 10.49
C HIS A 175 3.64 -3.96 10.34
N GLN A 176 2.51 -3.79 9.64
CA GLN A 176 1.82 -2.50 9.54
C GLN A 176 1.28 -2.04 10.90
N ARG A 177 0.62 -2.94 11.65
CA ARG A 177 0.17 -2.63 13.02
C ARG A 177 1.32 -2.32 13.98
N GLU A 178 2.46 -2.99 13.82
CA GLU A 178 3.66 -2.71 14.61
C GLU A 178 4.26 -1.33 14.28
N LYS A 179 4.28 -0.95 12.99
CA LYS A 179 4.65 0.41 12.57
C LYS A 179 3.70 1.46 13.15
N GLU A 180 2.39 1.26 13.02
CA GLU A 180 1.39 2.17 13.59
C GLU A 180 1.54 2.29 15.12
N HIS A 181 1.78 1.18 15.81
CA HIS A 181 2.04 1.20 17.25
C HIS A 181 3.31 1.99 17.60
N ASN A 182 4.37 1.87 16.79
CA ASN A 182 5.59 2.65 16.97
C ASN A 182 5.36 4.14 16.71
N ASP A 183 4.62 4.49 15.66
CA ASP A 183 4.25 5.87 15.31
C ASP A 183 3.38 6.50 16.40
N HIS A 184 2.39 5.76 16.91
CA HIS A 184 1.60 6.17 18.07
C HIS A 184 2.49 6.37 19.30
N GLY A 185 3.47 5.50 19.53
CA GLY A 185 4.45 5.65 20.61
C GLY A 185 5.32 6.91 20.47
N LEU A 186 5.73 7.27 19.25
CA LEU A 186 6.44 8.52 18.94
C LEU A 186 5.56 9.73 19.21
N MET A 187 4.33 9.73 18.69
CA MET A 187 3.36 10.81 18.89
C MET A 187 3.05 11.03 20.38
N ILE A 188 2.89 9.95 21.17
CA ILE A 188 2.68 10.06 22.62
C ILE A 188 3.90 10.69 23.30
N ARG A 189 5.12 10.31 22.93
CA ARG A 189 6.35 10.90 23.48
C ARG A 189 6.48 12.39 23.11
N GLU A 190 6.14 12.75 21.88
CA GLU A 190 6.09 14.15 21.44
C GLU A 190 5.04 14.96 22.20
N LEU A 191 3.82 14.44 22.35
CA LEU A 191 2.77 15.08 23.12
C LEU A 191 3.17 15.24 24.60
N GLN A 192 3.79 14.23 25.20
CA GLN A 192 4.31 14.31 26.57
C GLN A 192 5.39 15.39 26.68
N LYS A 193 6.30 15.49 25.71
CA LYS A 193 7.33 16.53 25.66
C LYS A 193 6.73 17.93 25.54
N VAL A 194 5.75 18.12 24.64
CA VAL A 194 5.06 19.40 24.48
C VAL A 194 4.33 19.77 25.76
N VAL A 195 3.65 18.82 26.42
CA VAL A 195 2.99 19.07 27.71
C VAL A 195 4.00 19.42 28.79
N SER A 196 5.16 18.77 28.88
CA SER A 196 6.20 19.16 29.84
C SER A 196 6.77 20.54 29.54
N ASP A 197 7.00 20.87 28.28
CA ASP A 197 7.50 22.18 27.85
C ASP A 197 6.48 23.27 28.19
N GLU A 198 5.19 23.05 27.94
CA GLU A 198 4.12 23.97 28.33
C GLU A 198 3.99 24.11 29.85
N ARG A 199 4.17 23.02 30.62
CA ARG A 199 4.20 23.08 32.10
C ARG A 199 5.37 23.92 32.61
N THR A 200 6.56 23.73 32.07
CA THR A 200 7.75 24.51 32.48
C THR A 200 7.66 25.97 32.04
N LYS A 201 7.08 26.28 30.87
CA LYS A 201 6.80 27.66 30.45
C LYS A 201 5.79 28.33 31.39
N ARG A 202 4.72 27.63 31.75
CA ARG A 202 3.72 28.11 32.70
C ARG A 202 4.33 28.36 34.08
N GLU A 203 5.15 27.45 34.60
CA GLU A 203 5.86 27.64 35.88
C GLU A 203 6.81 28.84 35.85
N LYS A 204 7.55 29.04 34.75
CA LYS A 204 8.39 30.24 34.57
C LYS A 204 7.55 31.52 34.56
N ALA A 205 6.43 31.53 33.84
CA ALA A 205 5.52 32.68 33.80
C ALA A 205 4.90 32.95 35.19
N GLU A 206 4.42 31.91 35.88
CA GLU A 206 3.89 32.00 37.25
C GLU A 206 4.96 32.55 38.22
N GLY A 207 6.21 32.09 38.13
CA GLY A 207 7.32 32.62 38.92
C GLY A 207 7.62 34.11 38.63
N THR A 208 7.58 34.54 37.36
CA THR A 208 7.72 35.98 37.04
C THR A 208 6.56 36.81 37.59
N ILE A 209 5.34 36.29 37.56
CA ILE A 209 4.17 36.95 38.14
C ILE A 209 4.29 37.06 39.66
N GLU A 210 4.79 36.02 40.33
CA GLU A 210 5.01 36.03 41.78
C GLU A 210 6.09 37.04 42.18
N ASN A 211 7.18 37.12 41.43
CA ASN A 211 8.22 38.14 41.62
C ASN A 211 7.67 39.56 41.41
N LEU A 212 6.93 39.80 40.33
CA LEU A 212 6.31 41.11 40.10
C LEU A 212 5.29 41.48 41.18
N LYS A 213 4.55 40.50 41.71
CA LYS A 213 3.65 40.72 42.85
C LYS A 213 4.43 41.08 44.12
N SER A 214 5.54 40.42 44.40
CA SER A 214 6.35 40.73 45.59
C SER A 214 7.03 42.10 45.47
N GLU A 215 7.52 42.47 44.29
CA GLU A 215 8.02 43.82 43.97
C GLU A 215 6.93 44.89 44.08
N LEU A 216 5.71 44.60 43.63
CA LEU A 216 4.58 45.51 43.79
C LEU A 216 4.23 45.71 45.27
N ILE A 217 4.24 44.64 46.07
CA ILE A 217 3.99 44.71 47.51
C ILE A 217 5.10 45.50 48.22
N SER A 218 6.37 45.27 47.88
CA SER A 218 7.49 46.00 48.48
C SER A 218 7.46 47.48 48.12
N SER A 219 7.20 47.81 46.85
CA SER A 219 7.01 49.19 46.38
C SER A 219 5.81 49.86 47.05
N HIS A 220 4.68 49.16 47.21
CA HIS A 220 3.51 49.68 47.93
C HIS A 220 3.80 49.95 49.40
N ASN A 221 4.57 49.07 50.06
CA ASN A 221 4.99 49.26 51.45
C ASN A 221 5.96 50.44 51.59
N ALA A 222 6.92 50.58 50.67
CA ALA A 222 7.83 51.73 50.62
C ALA A 222 7.05 53.04 50.40
N LEU A 223 6.07 53.05 49.49
CA LEU A 223 5.20 54.21 49.26
C LEU A 223 4.35 54.53 50.51
N LYS A 224 3.83 53.53 51.22
CA LYS A 224 3.12 53.73 52.49
C LYS A 224 4.03 54.33 53.56
N GLN A 225 5.26 53.84 53.68
CA GLN A 225 6.26 54.37 54.62
C GLN A 225 6.60 55.81 54.28
N SER A 226 6.95 56.10 53.02
CA SER A 226 7.20 57.47 52.56
C SER A 226 5.99 58.39 52.76
N LYS A 227 4.76 57.91 52.54
CA LYS A 227 3.55 58.69 52.85
C LYS A 227 3.42 59.00 54.34
N LYS A 228 3.71 58.03 55.22
CA LYS A 228 3.72 58.24 56.68
C LYS A 228 4.79 59.25 57.09
N GLU A 229 6.00 59.10 56.58
CA GLU A 229 7.10 60.04 56.79
C GLU A 229 6.73 61.44 56.29
N VAL A 230 6.09 61.57 55.12
CA VAL A 230 5.60 62.86 54.62
C VAL A 230 4.51 63.45 55.51
N THR A 231 3.59 62.65 56.04
CA THR A 231 2.57 63.14 57.00
C THR A 231 3.18 63.56 58.33
N GLU A 232 4.19 62.83 58.82
CA GLU A 232 4.89 63.13 60.06
C GLU A 232 5.82 64.34 59.91
N LEU A 233 6.54 64.46 58.79
CA LEU A 233 7.30 65.66 58.44
C LEU A 233 6.38 66.85 58.25
N LYS A 234 5.17 66.68 57.70
CA LYS A 234 4.17 67.76 57.63
C LYS A 234 3.72 68.18 59.02
N SER A 235 3.40 67.24 59.91
CA SER A 235 3.02 67.59 61.29
C SER A 235 4.18 68.26 62.03
N GLN A 236 5.40 67.75 61.90
CA GLN A 236 6.59 68.36 62.47
C GLN A 236 6.87 69.76 61.89
N LEU A 237 6.60 69.98 60.60
CA LEU A 237 6.77 71.27 59.95
C LEU A 237 5.69 72.25 60.37
N ASP A 238 4.46 71.79 60.63
CA ASP A 238 3.39 72.60 61.20
C ASP A 238 3.66 72.92 62.68
N ASP A 239 4.11 71.94 63.47
CA ASP A 239 4.57 72.13 64.86
C ASP A 239 5.78 73.07 64.92
N LEU A 240 6.72 72.97 63.98
CA LEU A 240 7.87 73.86 63.89
C LEU A 240 7.50 75.23 63.35
N LYS A 241 6.50 75.37 62.47
CA LYS A 241 5.93 76.68 62.11
C LYS A 241 5.24 77.31 63.30
N GLU A 242 4.53 76.54 64.12
CA GLU A 242 3.88 77.02 65.34
C GLU A 242 4.92 77.38 66.41
N LYS A 243 5.94 76.54 66.59
CA LYS A 243 7.10 76.85 67.45
C LYS A 243 7.94 78.01 66.93
N LEU A 244 8.15 78.17 65.63
CA LEU A 244 8.88 79.29 65.05
C LEU A 244 8.06 80.58 65.11
N LYS A 245 6.74 80.50 65.01
CA LYS A 245 5.85 81.62 65.35
C LYS A 245 6.04 82.01 66.84
N ASN A 246 6.02 81.03 67.74
CA ASN A 246 6.21 81.24 69.19
C ASN A 246 7.66 81.61 69.61
N ASN A 247 8.69 81.19 68.86
CA ASN A 247 10.11 81.50 69.10
C ASN A 247 10.58 82.73 68.30
N SER A 248 9.89 83.14 67.23
CA SER A 248 10.09 84.47 66.65
C SER A 248 9.69 85.57 67.63
N GLU A 249 8.82 85.22 68.58
CA GLU A 249 8.48 86.05 69.74
C GLU A 249 9.49 85.86 70.89
N ASN A 250 10.33 84.82 70.91
CA ASN A 250 11.30 84.55 71.99
C ASN A 250 12.57 83.77 71.54
N SER A 251 13.71 84.46 71.50
CA SER A 251 15.08 83.93 71.68
C SER A 251 15.84 83.33 70.47
N GLY A 252 16.74 84.13 69.89
CA GLY A 252 17.62 83.77 68.76
C GLY A 252 18.86 82.91 69.06
N ALA A 253 19.15 82.57 70.32
CA ALA A 253 20.40 81.88 70.69
C ALA A 253 20.35 80.35 70.59
N THR A 254 19.18 79.74 70.80
CA THR A 254 18.96 78.28 70.68
C THR A 254 18.78 77.85 69.22
N ALA A 255 18.20 78.72 68.39
CA ALA A 255 18.10 78.51 66.94
C ALA A 255 19.48 78.36 66.29
N MET A 256 20.47 79.15 66.72
CA MET A 256 21.85 79.05 66.21
C MET A 256 22.53 77.70 66.53
N LYS A 257 22.33 77.15 67.73
CA LYS A 257 22.94 75.85 68.10
C LYS A 257 22.33 74.68 67.32
N LEU A 258 21.01 74.65 67.15
CA LEU A 258 20.35 73.62 66.35
C LEU A 258 20.70 73.75 64.86
N GLN A 259 20.89 74.98 64.36
CA GLN A 259 21.38 75.21 63.01
C GLN A 259 22.81 74.66 62.82
N GLN A 260 23.67 74.77 63.84
CA GLN A 260 25.02 74.21 63.82
C GLN A 260 25.00 72.67 63.85
N GLU A 261 24.22 72.04 64.74
CA GLU A 261 24.10 70.57 64.80
C GLU A 261 23.50 69.97 63.52
N LEU A 262 22.51 70.65 62.91
CA LEU A 262 21.97 70.24 61.61
C LEU A 262 23.01 70.36 60.49
N SER A 263 23.90 71.35 60.54
CA SER A 263 24.98 71.49 59.56
C SER A 263 26.02 70.36 59.71
N GLU A 264 26.31 69.95 60.95
CA GLU A 264 27.23 68.86 61.28
C GLU A 264 26.67 67.51 60.79
N LEU A 265 25.39 67.22 61.06
CA LEU A 265 24.70 66.01 60.60
C LEU A 265 24.61 65.96 59.07
N LYS A 266 24.30 67.08 58.41
CA LYS A 266 24.29 67.15 56.95
C LYS A 266 25.67 66.85 56.38
N ARG A 267 26.73 67.40 56.97
CA ARG A 267 28.13 67.13 56.55
C ARG A 267 28.47 65.65 56.72
N GLN A 268 28.07 65.03 57.83
CA GLN A 268 28.32 63.60 58.08
C GLN A 268 27.54 62.70 57.12
N HIS A 269 26.27 63.00 56.83
CA HIS A 269 25.48 62.24 55.87
C HIS A 269 26.05 62.35 54.45
N ILE A 270 26.45 63.56 54.02
CA ILE A 270 27.10 63.77 52.72
C ILE A 270 28.39 62.95 52.65
N GLN A 271 29.20 62.97 53.72
CA GLN A 271 30.44 62.20 53.77
C GLN A 271 30.21 60.68 53.75
N SER A 272 29.17 60.18 54.42
CA SER A 272 28.82 58.75 54.40
C SER A 272 28.32 58.33 53.01
N SER A 273 27.47 59.16 52.38
CA SER A 273 26.93 58.88 51.04
C SER A 273 28.04 58.86 49.98
N LEU A 274 29.01 59.79 50.05
CA LEU A 274 30.16 59.78 49.14
C LEU A 274 31.03 58.53 49.31
N LYS A 275 31.29 58.08 50.55
CA LYS A 275 32.04 56.85 50.81
C LYS A 275 31.32 55.59 50.32
N GLU A 276 29.99 55.58 50.37
CA GLU A 276 29.18 54.48 49.84
C GLU A 276 29.19 54.48 48.31
N GLN A 277 29.10 55.66 47.67
CA GLN A 277 29.25 55.80 46.22
C GLN A 277 30.63 55.35 45.73
N GLU A 278 31.71 55.71 46.43
CA GLU A 278 33.07 55.25 46.09
C GLU A 278 33.19 53.72 46.15
N LYS A 279 32.60 53.08 47.18
CA LYS A 279 32.59 51.60 47.29
C LYS A 279 31.81 50.93 46.18
N ILE A 280 30.68 51.53 45.75
CA ILE A 280 29.89 51.02 44.62
C ILE A 280 30.69 51.13 43.33
N LEU A 281 31.35 52.27 43.08
CA LEU A 281 32.19 52.46 41.89
C LEU A 281 33.37 51.48 41.86
N GLU A 282 34.03 51.24 43.00
CA GLU A 282 35.12 50.25 43.08
C GLU A 282 34.62 48.82 42.82
N ALA A 283 33.43 48.45 43.32
CA ALA A 283 32.81 47.17 43.05
C ALA A 283 32.40 47.02 41.57
N GLU A 284 31.87 48.08 40.97
CA GLU A 284 31.51 48.13 39.55
C GLU A 284 32.76 47.98 38.67
N GLU A 285 33.84 48.68 38.99
CA GLU A 285 35.10 48.56 38.24
C GLU A 285 35.68 47.15 38.34
N LYS A 286 35.66 46.52 39.52
CA LYS A 286 36.08 45.12 39.69
C LYS A 286 35.23 44.16 38.86
N SER A 287 33.90 44.34 38.86
CA SER A 287 32.99 43.55 38.04
C SER A 287 33.28 43.71 36.55
N ARG A 288 33.50 44.96 36.10
CA ARG A 288 33.83 45.30 34.72
C ARG A 288 35.17 44.68 34.28
N ARG A 289 36.20 44.70 35.14
CA ARG A 289 37.49 44.06 34.86
C ARG A 289 37.36 42.54 34.75
N LEU A 290 36.56 41.89 35.60
CA LEU A 290 36.30 40.45 35.50
C LEU A 290 35.54 40.10 34.22
N ALA A 291 34.52 40.89 33.85
CA ALA A 291 33.80 40.71 32.60
C ALA A 291 34.73 40.82 31.38
N ALA A 292 35.58 41.85 31.33
CA ALA A 292 36.57 42.02 30.26
C ALA A 292 37.56 40.84 30.16
N ALA A 293 38.04 40.32 31.30
CA ALA A 293 38.91 39.15 31.31
C ALA A 293 38.20 37.86 30.85
N HIS A 294 36.91 37.73 31.13
CA HIS A 294 36.09 36.63 30.61
C HIS A 294 35.84 36.76 29.11
N GLU A 295 35.52 37.96 28.62
CA GLU A 295 35.37 38.26 27.19
C GLU A 295 36.66 37.95 26.42
N GLU A 296 37.83 38.38 26.91
CA GLU A 296 39.12 38.06 26.30
C GLU A 296 39.36 36.55 26.22
N ARG A 297 39.03 35.81 27.29
CA ARG A 297 39.13 34.34 27.28
C ARG A 297 38.20 33.71 26.26
N VAL A 298 36.97 34.20 26.14
CA VAL A 298 36.00 33.70 25.14
C VAL A 298 36.51 33.98 23.73
N VAL A 299 36.99 35.19 23.45
CA VAL A 299 37.59 35.55 22.15
C VAL A 299 38.77 34.64 21.80
N ASN A 300 39.65 34.34 22.77
CA ASN A 300 40.77 33.43 22.55
C ASN A 300 40.31 31.99 22.27
N LEU A 301 39.26 31.52 22.96
CA LEU A 301 38.67 30.20 22.69
C LEU A 301 37.99 30.15 21.32
N GLU A 302 37.27 31.20 20.94
CA GLU A 302 36.63 31.33 19.63
C GLU A 302 37.68 31.36 18.51
N ALA A 303 38.77 32.10 18.67
CA ALA A 303 39.89 32.11 17.74
C ALA A 303 40.49 30.71 17.58
N ARG A 304 40.69 29.98 18.67
CA ARG A 304 41.21 28.60 18.62
C ARG A 304 40.24 27.62 17.95
N VAL A 305 38.94 27.78 18.17
CA VAL A 305 37.90 27.00 17.50
C VAL A 305 37.87 27.33 16.00
N ALA A 306 38.05 28.60 15.61
CA ALA A 306 38.14 29.00 14.21
C ALA A 306 39.38 28.41 13.53
N GLU A 307 40.55 28.42 14.18
CA GLU A 307 41.76 27.76 13.69
C GLU A 307 41.54 26.25 13.49
N LEU A 308 40.97 25.56 14.49
CA LEU A 308 40.66 24.14 14.38
C LEU A 308 39.68 23.86 13.24
N SER A 309 38.64 24.68 13.10
CA SER A 309 37.65 24.57 12.01
C SER A 309 38.30 24.79 10.65
N GLN A 310 39.24 25.73 10.53
CA GLN A 310 39.99 25.96 9.31
C GLN A 310 40.88 24.76 8.98
N THR A 311 41.60 24.20 9.96
CA THR A 311 42.43 23.00 9.73
C THR A 311 41.59 21.80 9.31
N ILE A 312 40.46 21.54 9.96
CA ILE A 312 39.50 20.49 9.56
C ILE A 312 39.00 20.74 8.14
N GLY A 313 38.65 21.99 7.81
CA GLY A 313 38.23 22.36 6.45
C GLY A 313 39.31 22.13 5.39
N VAL A 314 40.58 22.35 5.71
CA VAL A 314 41.71 22.04 4.82
C VAL A 314 41.86 20.52 4.65
N TYR A 315 41.76 19.74 5.72
CA TYR A 315 41.80 18.28 5.66
C TYR A 315 40.64 17.70 4.85
N ASP A 316 39.43 18.23 5.00
CA ASP A 316 38.27 17.79 4.21
C ASP A 316 38.44 18.11 2.72
N ARG A 317 38.99 19.28 2.38
CA ARG A 317 39.32 19.62 0.98
C ARG A 317 40.39 18.70 0.42
N LEU A 318 41.43 18.37 1.20
CA LEU A 318 42.46 17.43 0.80
C LEU A 318 41.87 16.04 0.56
N ARG A 319 41.01 15.56 1.46
CA ARG A 319 40.28 14.29 1.31
C ARG A 319 39.40 14.26 0.06
N GLN A 320 38.72 15.36 -0.26
CA GLN A 320 37.95 15.48 -1.51
C GLN A 320 38.86 15.45 -2.74
N ASN A 321 40.00 16.13 -2.70
CA ASN A 321 40.98 16.09 -3.79
C ASN A 321 41.54 14.67 -3.99
N ASP A 322 41.85 13.96 -2.91
CA ASP A 322 42.30 12.57 -2.95
C ASP A 322 41.22 11.64 -3.51
N GLN A 323 39.95 11.85 -3.13
CA GLN A 323 38.83 11.11 -3.69
C GLN A 323 38.68 11.33 -5.19
N ILE A 324 38.79 12.59 -5.65
CA ILE A 324 38.77 12.94 -7.08
C ILE A 324 39.97 12.30 -7.81
N ALA A 325 41.15 12.29 -7.19
CA ALA A 325 42.33 11.66 -7.77
C ALA A 325 42.16 10.13 -7.88
N ILE A 326 41.59 9.48 -6.87
CA ILE A 326 41.23 8.06 -6.88
C ILE A 326 40.25 7.77 -8.02
N ASP A 327 39.22 8.59 -8.18
CA ASP A 327 38.20 8.36 -9.22
C ASP A 327 38.78 8.58 -10.63
N LYS A 328 39.68 9.56 -10.82
CA LYS A 328 40.44 9.72 -12.07
C LYS A 328 41.37 8.53 -12.36
N LEU A 329 42.01 7.96 -11.34
CA LEU A 329 42.84 6.75 -11.51
C LEU A 329 41.99 5.53 -11.86
N LYS A 330 40.78 5.40 -11.30
CA LYS A 330 39.82 4.36 -11.71
C LYS A 330 39.37 4.55 -13.15
N GLU A 331 39.04 5.78 -13.57
CA GLU A 331 38.72 6.09 -14.96
C GLU A 331 39.88 5.77 -15.89
N ARG A 332 41.12 6.09 -15.50
CA ARG A 332 42.32 5.74 -16.27
C ARG A 332 42.53 4.23 -16.37
N LEU A 333 42.22 3.47 -15.31
CA LEU A 333 42.27 2.01 -15.32
C LEU A 333 41.26 1.44 -16.33
N ILE A 334 40.02 1.95 -16.30
CA ILE A 334 38.96 1.58 -17.25
C ILE A 334 39.35 1.99 -18.67
N GLN A 335 39.93 3.16 -18.87
CA GLN A 335 40.44 3.60 -20.18
C GLN A 335 41.57 2.70 -20.69
N LEU A 336 42.50 2.27 -19.83
CA LEU A 336 43.57 1.34 -20.22
C LEU A 336 43.04 -0.08 -20.49
N GLU A 337 41.97 -0.50 -19.82
CA GLU A 337 41.23 -1.74 -20.15
C GLU A 337 40.52 -1.64 -21.50
N MET A 338 40.02 -0.46 -21.87
CA MET A 338 39.38 -0.19 -23.16
C MET A 338 40.41 0.02 -24.31
N GLU A 339 41.54 0.66 -24.05
CA GLU A 339 42.62 0.93 -25.02
C GLU A 339 43.36 -0.34 -25.44
N HIS A 340 43.30 -1.43 -24.66
CA HIS A 340 43.76 -2.76 -25.10
C HIS A 340 42.82 -3.44 -26.12
N GLY A 341 41.66 -2.85 -26.42
CA GLY A 341 40.60 -3.47 -27.21
C GLY A 341 40.51 -3.08 -28.69
N GLU A 342 40.97 -1.91 -29.14
CA GLU A 342 40.69 -1.46 -30.52
C GLU A 342 41.81 -0.59 -31.12
N GLU A 343 42.56 -1.17 -32.07
CA GLU A 343 43.47 -0.50 -33.00
C GLU A 343 42.85 -0.44 -34.42
N LYS A 344 43.07 0.69 -35.13
CA LYS A 344 42.92 0.97 -36.60
C LYS A 344 41.51 1.37 -37.09
N SER A 345 41.28 2.27 -38.07
CA SER A 345 42.12 2.96 -39.08
C SER A 345 41.34 4.09 -39.78
N ASP A 346 42.05 5.19 -40.09
CA ASP A 346 42.14 6.00 -41.33
C ASP A 346 40.96 6.29 -42.31
N SER A 347 40.79 7.61 -42.54
CA SER A 347 40.93 8.35 -43.83
C SER A 347 39.74 8.80 -44.71
N ASN A 348 39.95 10.03 -45.23
CA ASN A 348 39.15 10.85 -46.15
C ASN A 348 39.21 10.37 -47.62
N MET A 349 38.06 10.32 -48.33
CA MET A 349 38.01 10.16 -49.80
C MET A 349 36.81 10.83 -50.53
N ASP A 350 35.86 11.49 -49.84
CA ASP A 350 34.59 11.93 -50.48
C ASP A 350 34.39 13.46 -50.61
N ASP A 351 35.23 14.29 -49.98
CA ASP A 351 35.06 15.76 -49.96
C ASP A 351 35.58 16.51 -51.21
N ILE A 352 36.20 15.81 -52.16
CA ILE A 352 36.75 16.39 -53.41
C ILE A 352 35.77 16.26 -54.59
N ILE A 353 34.88 15.26 -54.56
CA ILE A 353 33.96 14.97 -55.68
C ILE A 353 32.72 15.89 -55.69
N SER A 354 32.30 16.38 -54.53
CA SER A 354 31.12 17.25 -54.37
C SER A 354 31.36 18.70 -54.82
N LYS A 355 32.60 19.20 -54.70
CA LYS A 355 32.96 20.59 -55.09
C LYS A 355 33.09 20.77 -56.61
N LEU A 356 33.33 19.69 -57.37
CA LEU A 356 33.44 19.73 -58.84
C LEU A 356 32.06 19.74 -59.56
N ARG A 357 30.98 19.35 -58.88
CA ARG A 357 29.62 19.25 -59.47
C ARG A 357 28.82 20.56 -59.37
N ASN A 358 29.17 21.44 -58.42
CA ASN A 358 28.46 22.69 -58.19
C ASN A 358 28.93 23.86 -59.07
N ILE A 359 30.12 23.77 -59.67
CA ILE A 359 30.64 24.80 -60.60
C ILE A 359 30.04 24.64 -62.02
N LYS A 360 29.56 23.43 -62.38
CA LYS A 360 28.94 23.13 -63.68
C LYS A 360 27.48 23.61 -63.81
N LYS A 361 26.69 23.59 -62.72
CA LYS A 361 25.27 24.00 -62.74
C LYS A 361 25.06 25.52 -62.71
N LEU A 362 26.09 26.27 -62.29
CA LEU A 362 26.02 27.73 -62.14
C LEU A 362 26.29 28.49 -63.46
N ILE A 363 26.72 27.79 -64.51
CA ILE A 363 26.97 28.36 -65.86
C ILE A 363 25.73 28.23 -66.78
N ASP A 364 24.88 27.21 -66.57
CA ASP A 364 23.64 27.02 -67.35
C ASP A 364 22.48 27.95 -66.93
N THR A 365 22.60 28.62 -65.78
CA THR A 365 21.70 29.71 -65.40
C THR A 365 21.97 31.02 -66.17
N VAL A 366 23.17 31.22 -66.73
CA VAL A 366 23.66 32.52 -67.22
C VAL A 366 23.01 33.06 -68.52
N ASN A 367 23.07 32.28 -69.62
CA ASN A 367 23.54 32.90 -70.88
C ASN A 367 22.83 32.56 -72.22
N VAL A 368 21.63 31.96 -72.30
CA VAL A 368 21.09 31.61 -73.66
C VAL A 368 19.72 32.15 -74.05
N THR A 369 18.89 32.72 -73.17
CA THR A 369 17.62 33.32 -73.68
C THR A 369 17.26 34.64 -73.00
N SER A 370 18.08 35.65 -73.32
CA SER A 370 17.63 36.93 -73.89
C SER A 370 16.96 38.00 -73.01
N GLU A 371 17.76 39.04 -72.69
CA GLU A 371 17.52 40.51 -72.74
C GLU A 371 16.10 41.12 -72.56
N LYS A 372 15.51 40.99 -71.36
CA LYS A 372 14.46 41.89 -70.76
C LYS A 372 13.08 41.97 -71.51
N PRO A 373 12.02 42.61 -70.98
CA PRO A 373 11.24 42.37 -69.76
C PRO A 373 9.68 42.42 -69.98
N ILE A 374 8.87 41.91 -69.03
CA ILE A 374 7.61 42.49 -68.47
C ILE A 374 6.36 42.84 -69.38
N ASP A 375 5.27 42.07 -69.19
CA ASP A 375 3.89 42.40 -68.65
C ASP A 375 2.71 43.07 -69.44
N ILE A 376 1.47 42.72 -69.00
CA ILE A 376 0.10 43.30 -69.08
C ILE A 376 -0.64 43.43 -70.45
N LYS A 377 -1.76 42.67 -70.67
CA LYS A 377 -2.88 43.00 -71.62
C LYS A 377 -4.05 41.96 -71.72
N ALA A 378 -4.76 41.64 -70.64
CA ALA A 378 -6.06 40.94 -70.77
C ALA A 378 -7.04 41.27 -69.64
N LEU A 379 -6.89 42.47 -69.07
CA LEU A 379 -7.87 43.13 -68.23
C LEU A 379 -8.66 44.06 -69.16
N LEU A 380 -10.00 43.95 -69.12
CA LEU A 380 -10.98 44.83 -69.77
C LEU A 380 -11.17 44.70 -71.29
N ASP A 381 -12.34 44.16 -71.65
CA ASP A 381 -13.29 44.69 -72.66
C ASP A 381 -14.59 43.88 -72.40
N GLU A 382 -15.44 44.27 -71.45
CA GLU A 382 -16.37 45.42 -71.52
C GLU A 382 -17.15 45.39 -72.85
N LEU A 383 -18.32 44.75 -72.79
CA LEU A 383 -19.62 45.43 -72.99
C LEU A 383 -19.72 46.04 -74.39
N VAL A 384 -20.38 45.31 -75.30
CA VAL A 384 -21.77 45.62 -75.70
C VAL A 384 -21.90 47.05 -76.19
N GLN A 385 -22.11 47.20 -77.51
CA GLN A 385 -23.08 48.07 -78.19
C GLN A 385 -22.68 48.09 -79.69
N GLU A 386 -23.50 48.17 -80.72
CA GLU A 386 -24.93 48.39 -80.90
C GLU A 386 -25.18 48.14 -82.40
N ASN A 387 -26.36 47.64 -82.76
CA ASN A 387 -27.07 47.97 -83.99
C ASN A 387 -28.37 47.13 -83.97
N ILE A 388 -29.58 47.66 -84.14
CA ILE A 388 -30.00 49.01 -84.48
C ILE A 388 -31.54 49.03 -84.33
N GLU A 389 -32.05 50.17 -83.90
CA GLU A 389 -33.33 50.78 -84.28
C GLU A 389 -34.66 50.04 -83.99
N SER A 390 -35.22 50.40 -82.84
CA SER A 390 -36.47 51.15 -82.72
C SER A 390 -37.31 51.39 -84.00
N THR A 391 -38.08 50.39 -84.41
CA THR A 391 -39.42 50.57 -84.99
C THR A 391 -40.46 49.60 -84.41
N GLU A 392 -40.21 49.03 -83.22
CA GLU A 392 -41.14 48.11 -82.55
C GLU A 392 -41.40 48.50 -81.08
N THR A 393 -41.22 49.76 -80.71
CA THR A 393 -41.47 50.24 -79.34
C THR A 393 -42.94 50.14 -78.89
N HIS A 394 -43.85 49.65 -79.75
CA HIS A 394 -45.23 49.31 -79.38
C HIS A 394 -45.54 47.79 -79.43
N LYS A 395 -44.65 46.99 -80.03
CA LYS A 395 -44.72 45.53 -80.07
C LYS A 395 -43.84 44.92 -78.97
N GLN A 396 -42.70 45.54 -78.67
CA GLN A 396 -41.84 45.21 -77.55
C GLN A 396 -42.53 45.41 -76.21
N CYS A 397 -43.31 46.47 -75.99
CA CYS A 397 -44.08 46.59 -74.74
C CYS A 397 -45.23 45.56 -74.62
N GLN A 398 -45.76 45.07 -75.74
CA GLN A 398 -46.81 44.04 -75.76
C GLN A 398 -46.20 42.65 -75.54
N GLU A 399 -45.09 42.36 -76.22
CA GLU A 399 -44.27 41.16 -76.03
C GLU A 399 -43.63 41.13 -74.64
N GLU A 400 -43.20 42.26 -74.06
CA GLU A 400 -42.71 42.37 -72.69
C GLU A 400 -43.83 42.12 -71.66
N TYR A 401 -45.07 42.55 -71.93
CA TYR A 401 -46.21 42.22 -71.07
C TYR A 401 -46.56 40.73 -71.15
N GLU A 402 -46.57 40.15 -72.36
CA GLU A 402 -46.78 38.71 -72.57
C GLU A 402 -45.64 37.89 -71.93
N GLN A 403 -44.38 38.31 -72.10
CA GLN A 403 -43.19 37.70 -71.50
C GLN A 403 -43.19 37.84 -69.98
N LEU A 404 -43.63 38.98 -69.42
CA LEU A 404 -43.71 39.16 -67.98
C LEU A 404 -44.84 38.29 -67.39
N LYS A 405 -45.93 38.09 -68.14
CA LYS A 405 -47.02 37.19 -67.77
C LYS A 405 -46.58 35.72 -67.83
N GLU A 406 -45.86 35.31 -68.87
CA GLU A 406 -45.23 33.99 -68.96
C GLU A 406 -44.15 33.79 -67.90
N GLN A 407 -43.33 34.79 -67.62
CA GLN A 407 -42.34 34.75 -66.56
C GLN A 407 -43.02 34.62 -65.20
N PHE A 408 -44.11 35.34 -64.95
CA PHE A 408 -44.89 35.22 -63.71
C PHE A 408 -45.54 33.83 -63.59
N GLU A 409 -46.10 33.27 -64.66
CA GLU A 409 -46.61 31.90 -64.65
C GLU A 409 -45.50 30.86 -64.47
N SER A 410 -44.32 31.10 -65.06
CA SER A 410 -43.13 30.26 -64.89
C SER A 410 -42.58 30.33 -63.46
N TYR A 411 -42.54 31.51 -62.84
CA TYR A 411 -42.15 31.69 -61.44
C TYR A 411 -43.17 31.07 -60.49
N LYS A 412 -44.47 31.18 -60.81
CA LYS A 412 -45.54 30.51 -60.06
C LYS A 412 -45.38 29.00 -60.15
N GLN A 413 -45.14 28.45 -61.34
CA GLN A 413 -44.86 27.01 -61.52
C GLN A 413 -43.54 26.59 -60.88
N GLN A 414 -42.49 27.41 -60.91
CA GLN A 414 -41.20 27.13 -60.25
C GLN A 414 -41.33 27.16 -58.73
N ILE A 415 -42.13 28.05 -58.14
CA ILE A 415 -42.42 28.08 -56.70
C ILE A 415 -43.29 26.89 -56.31
N GLU A 416 -44.28 26.52 -57.13
CA GLU A 416 -45.15 25.36 -56.89
C GLU A 416 -44.36 24.03 -57.05
N LEU A 417 -43.40 23.99 -57.98
CA LEU A 417 -42.42 22.91 -58.12
C LEU A 417 -41.38 22.92 -56.99
N ALA A 418 -40.95 24.08 -56.49
CA ALA A 418 -40.03 24.20 -55.36
C ALA A 418 -40.69 23.77 -54.04
N GLN A 419 -41.97 24.09 -53.86
CA GLN A 419 -42.80 23.59 -52.75
C GLN A 419 -43.06 22.08 -52.87
N ARG A 420 -43.13 21.53 -54.09
CA ARG A 420 -43.14 20.07 -54.32
C ARG A 420 -41.74 19.42 -54.20
N SER A 421 -40.66 20.15 -54.51
CA SER A 421 -39.28 19.63 -54.50
C SER A 421 -38.63 19.66 -53.13
N ASN A 422 -39.12 20.51 -52.21
CA ASN A 422 -38.95 20.26 -50.78
C ASN A 422 -39.80 19.04 -50.43
N SER A 423 -39.25 17.86 -50.71
CA SER A 423 -39.95 16.61 -50.46
C SER A 423 -40.31 16.56 -48.97
N PRO A 424 -41.60 16.43 -48.60
CA PRO A 424 -42.02 16.28 -47.20
C PRO A 424 -41.36 15.07 -46.53
N SER A 425 -40.82 14.15 -47.33
CA SER A 425 -40.07 12.97 -46.90
C SER A 425 -38.74 13.31 -46.20
N LYS A 426 -37.95 14.27 -46.68
CA LYS A 426 -36.67 14.64 -46.02
C LYS A 426 -36.87 15.35 -44.69
N GLU A 427 -37.86 16.26 -44.62
CA GLU A 427 -38.19 16.95 -43.37
C GLU A 427 -38.78 15.99 -42.34
N GLN A 428 -39.62 15.03 -42.77
CA GLN A 428 -40.18 14.00 -41.90
C GLN A 428 -39.10 13.01 -41.41
N GLU A 429 -38.11 12.70 -42.23
CA GLU A 429 -36.95 11.88 -41.83
C GLU A 429 -36.08 12.60 -40.79
N LEU A 430 -35.76 13.89 -41.00
CA LEU A 430 -35.04 14.71 -40.02
C LEU A 430 -35.82 14.85 -38.71
N ARG A 431 -37.14 15.05 -38.76
CA ARG A 431 -38.01 15.06 -37.58
C ARG A 431 -37.99 13.70 -36.85
N GLY A 432 -37.96 12.60 -37.59
CA GLY A 432 -37.79 11.24 -37.05
C GLY A 432 -36.43 11.04 -36.37
N GLN A 433 -35.34 11.52 -36.99
CA GLN A 433 -34.00 11.47 -36.42
C GLN A 433 -33.90 12.33 -35.15
N ILE A 434 -34.46 13.54 -35.15
CA ILE A 434 -34.55 14.40 -33.96
C ILE A 434 -35.35 13.71 -32.85
N LYS A 435 -36.45 13.03 -33.16
CA LYS A 435 -37.22 12.27 -32.18
C LYS A 435 -36.40 11.13 -31.57
N LYS A 436 -35.70 10.34 -32.39
CA LYS A 436 -34.81 9.27 -31.92
C LYS A 436 -33.65 9.81 -31.06
N LEU A 437 -33.05 10.93 -31.46
CA LEU A 437 -32.00 11.58 -30.67
C LEU A 437 -32.55 12.09 -29.34
N LYS A 438 -33.75 12.68 -29.31
CA LYS A 438 -34.42 13.09 -28.06
C LYS A 438 -34.73 11.89 -27.15
N GLU A 439 -35.26 10.79 -27.70
CA GLU A 439 -35.50 9.55 -26.95
C GLU A 439 -34.18 8.95 -26.42
N ARG A 440 -33.12 9.01 -27.22
CA ARG A 440 -31.78 8.58 -26.79
C ARG A 440 -31.23 9.48 -25.68
N ILE A 441 -31.41 10.79 -25.77
CA ILE A 441 -31.02 11.74 -24.72
C ILE A 441 -31.80 11.46 -23.44
N CYS A 442 -33.12 11.25 -23.50
CA CYS A 442 -33.92 10.92 -22.32
C CYS A 442 -33.50 9.60 -21.67
N SER A 443 -33.25 8.55 -22.47
CA SER A 443 -32.77 7.27 -21.92
C SER A 443 -31.39 7.37 -21.29
N LEU A 444 -30.47 8.15 -21.87
CA LEU A 444 -29.16 8.41 -21.28
C LEU A 444 -29.27 9.21 -19.98
N HIS A 445 -30.13 10.22 -19.90
CA HIS A 445 -30.37 10.97 -18.67
C HIS A 445 -30.94 10.06 -17.57
N ASN A 446 -31.93 9.23 -17.89
CA ASN A 446 -32.48 8.27 -16.91
C ASN A 446 -31.42 7.27 -16.42
N GLN A 447 -30.55 6.79 -17.31
CA GLN A 447 -29.43 5.91 -16.92
C GLN A 447 -28.43 6.63 -16.01
N ILE A 448 -28.11 7.90 -16.30
CA ILE A 448 -27.24 8.71 -15.43
C ILE A 448 -27.90 8.89 -14.06
N ASP A 449 -29.18 9.23 -13.99
CA ASP A 449 -29.92 9.40 -12.73
C ASP A 449 -29.97 8.10 -11.91
N GLU A 450 -30.17 6.95 -12.55
CA GLU A 450 -30.15 5.63 -11.90
C GLU A 450 -28.76 5.30 -11.37
N MET A 451 -27.71 5.55 -12.17
CA MET A 451 -26.33 5.36 -11.76
C MET A 451 -25.97 6.29 -10.60
N GLU A 452 -26.37 7.55 -10.63
CA GLU A 452 -26.17 8.51 -9.53
C GLU A 452 -26.87 8.07 -8.24
N LYS A 453 -28.12 7.59 -8.32
CA LYS A 453 -28.84 7.04 -7.16
C LYS A 453 -28.14 5.80 -6.60
N SER A 454 -27.66 4.90 -7.48
CA SER A 454 -26.94 3.70 -7.07
C SER A 454 -25.62 4.05 -6.37
N HIS A 455 -24.84 4.99 -6.93
CA HIS A 455 -23.59 5.47 -6.35
C HIS A 455 -23.85 6.15 -5.01
N LYS A 456 -24.85 7.03 -4.93
CA LYS A 456 -25.23 7.68 -3.67
C LYS A 456 -25.57 6.67 -2.58
N LYS A 457 -26.34 5.63 -2.91
CA LYS A 457 -26.64 4.53 -1.97
C LYS A 457 -25.39 3.75 -1.56
N THR A 458 -24.46 3.48 -2.48
CA THR A 458 -23.20 2.84 -2.12
C THR A 458 -22.37 3.72 -1.19
N VAL A 459 -22.29 5.03 -1.43
CA VAL A 459 -21.57 5.99 -0.58
C VAL A 459 -22.20 6.05 0.82
N GLU A 460 -23.54 6.09 0.90
CA GLU A 460 -24.26 6.04 2.17
C GLU A 460 -23.97 4.75 2.95
N ASN A 461 -23.98 3.58 2.28
CA ASN A 461 -23.64 2.30 2.90
C ASN A 461 -22.18 2.28 3.42
N HIS A 462 -21.21 2.73 2.61
CA HIS A 462 -19.82 2.80 3.03
C HIS A 462 -19.63 3.76 4.21
N ASN A 463 -20.32 4.90 4.21
CA ASN A 463 -20.29 5.84 5.33
C ASN A 463 -20.89 5.22 6.60
N GLN A 464 -21.98 4.45 6.50
CA GLN A 464 -22.56 3.74 7.64
C GLN A 464 -21.60 2.66 8.18
N SER A 465 -20.97 1.86 7.31
CA SER A 465 -19.96 0.87 7.72
C SER A 465 -18.74 1.52 8.36
N LEU A 466 -18.27 2.65 7.81
CA LEU A 466 -17.15 3.40 8.38
C LEU A 466 -17.49 3.95 9.77
N MET A 467 -18.71 4.48 9.96
CA MET A 467 -19.16 4.95 11.27
C MET A 467 -19.28 3.80 12.27
N ALA A 468 -19.80 2.64 11.86
CA ALA A 468 -19.90 1.46 12.72
C ALA A 468 -18.52 0.97 13.19
N GLU A 469 -17.55 0.84 12.28
CA GLU A 469 -16.18 0.45 12.66
C GLU A 469 -15.50 1.51 13.54
N LYS A 470 -15.70 2.81 13.27
CA LYS A 470 -15.20 3.88 14.16
C LYS A 470 -15.77 3.77 15.58
N MET A 471 -17.06 3.49 15.72
CA MET A 471 -17.70 3.33 17.03
C MET A 471 -17.15 2.09 17.75
N LYS A 472 -16.99 0.96 17.05
CA LYS A 472 -16.39 -0.26 17.60
C LYS A 472 -14.94 -0.06 18.05
N HIS A 473 -14.14 0.68 17.28
CA HIS A 473 -12.78 1.03 17.68
C HIS A 473 -12.76 1.94 18.92
N LYS A 474 -13.66 2.92 18.99
CA LYS A 474 -13.80 3.80 20.17
C LYS A 474 -14.19 3.00 21.41
N GLU A 475 -15.13 2.06 21.29
CA GLU A 475 -15.52 1.16 22.38
C GLU A 475 -14.35 0.26 22.82
N ARG A 476 -13.59 -0.31 21.87
CA ARG A 476 -12.43 -1.14 22.18
C ARG A 476 -11.31 -0.36 22.88
N LEU A 477 -11.07 0.88 22.47
CA LEU A 477 -10.12 1.77 23.14
C LEU A 477 -10.60 2.09 24.56
N ALA A 478 -11.88 2.46 24.73
CA ALA A 478 -12.45 2.73 26.04
C ALA A 478 -12.37 1.50 26.98
N ALA A 479 -12.62 0.29 26.47
CA ALA A 479 -12.48 -0.95 27.22
C ALA A 479 -11.03 -1.20 27.66
N LEU A 480 -10.07 -1.09 26.73
CA LEU A 480 -8.64 -1.25 27.06
C LEU A 480 -8.17 -0.21 28.09
N GLU A 481 -8.56 1.06 27.94
CA GLU A 481 -8.22 2.07 28.93
C GLU A 481 -8.85 1.78 30.30
N ALA A 482 -10.07 1.24 30.35
CA ALA A 482 -10.71 0.84 31.61
C ALA A 482 -9.98 -0.34 32.27
N GLU A 483 -9.54 -1.32 31.47
CA GLU A 483 -8.71 -2.45 31.94
C GLU A 483 -7.38 -1.96 32.52
N TRP A 484 -6.68 -1.06 31.82
CA TRP A 484 -5.42 -0.48 32.31
C TRP A 484 -5.62 0.36 33.57
N ARG A 485 -6.67 1.18 33.64
CA ARG A 485 -7.03 1.92 34.86
C ARG A 485 -7.30 0.97 36.03
N SER A 486 -7.99 -0.14 35.79
CA SER A 486 -8.23 -1.17 36.80
C SER A 486 -6.93 -1.84 37.26
N HIS A 487 -6.03 -2.16 36.32
CA HIS A 487 -4.73 -2.75 36.65
C HIS A 487 -3.86 -1.82 37.50
N VAL A 488 -3.79 -0.54 37.14
CA VAL A 488 -3.08 0.49 37.93
C VAL A 488 -3.68 0.59 39.33
N LEU A 489 -5.01 0.68 39.44
CA LEU A 489 -5.68 0.73 40.76
C LEU A 489 -5.35 -0.51 41.61
N ASN A 490 -5.32 -1.70 41.01
CA ASN A 490 -4.95 -2.93 41.72
C ASN A 490 -3.50 -2.84 42.23
N LEU A 491 -2.53 -2.45 41.40
CA LEU A 491 -1.14 -2.28 41.82
C LEU A 491 -0.99 -1.22 42.93
N GLU A 492 -1.69 -0.10 42.82
CA GLU A 492 -1.71 0.93 43.87
C GLU A 492 -2.26 0.38 45.19
N THR A 493 -3.34 -0.39 45.16
CA THR A 493 -3.89 -1.02 46.37
C THR A 493 -2.95 -2.07 46.97
N GLN A 494 -2.22 -2.83 46.14
CA GLN A 494 -1.22 -3.78 46.61
C GLN A 494 -0.03 -3.07 47.26
N MET A 495 0.47 -2.00 46.65
CA MET A 495 1.54 -1.17 47.20
C MET A 495 1.12 -0.50 48.51
N ALA A 496 -0.11 0.00 48.59
CA ALA A 496 -0.68 0.56 49.82
C ALA A 496 -0.74 -0.49 50.93
N LYS A 497 -1.22 -1.70 50.64
CA LYS A 497 -1.24 -2.83 51.60
C LYS A 497 0.16 -3.25 52.03
N GLN A 498 1.15 -3.25 51.13
CA GLN A 498 2.54 -3.54 51.49
C GLN A 498 3.12 -2.47 52.42
N ARG A 499 2.86 -1.18 52.14
CA ARG A 499 3.26 -0.08 53.02
C ARG A 499 2.61 -0.18 54.39
N GLU A 500 1.32 -0.51 54.45
CA GLU A 500 0.59 -0.72 55.71
C GLU A 500 1.18 -1.88 56.52
N ARG A 501 1.45 -3.02 55.88
CA ARG A 501 2.13 -4.16 56.53
C ARG A 501 3.52 -3.80 57.03
N ALA A 502 4.32 -3.08 56.23
CA ALA A 502 5.65 -2.63 56.63
C ALA A 502 5.57 -1.66 57.81
N LEU A 503 4.61 -0.74 57.82
CA LEU A 503 4.37 0.16 58.94
C LEU A 503 3.92 -0.61 60.21
N SER A 504 3.07 -1.62 60.07
CA SER A 504 2.68 -2.49 61.20
C SER A 504 3.89 -3.23 61.76
N LEU A 505 4.72 -3.82 60.90
CA LEU A 505 5.93 -4.53 61.32
C LEU A 505 6.92 -3.60 62.02
N VAL A 506 7.09 -2.36 61.52
CA VAL A 506 7.95 -1.37 62.18
C VAL A 506 7.40 -1.03 63.57
N LYS A 507 6.08 -0.83 63.71
CA LYS A 507 5.47 -0.58 65.02
C LYS A 507 5.67 -1.75 65.99
N GLU A 508 5.44 -2.98 65.53
CA GLU A 508 5.70 -4.19 66.33
C GLU A 508 7.17 -4.27 66.77
N LYS A 509 8.12 -3.93 65.87
CA LYS A 509 9.55 -3.90 66.21
C LYS A 509 9.90 -2.77 67.16
N ASP A 510 9.28 -1.60 67.02
CA ASP A 510 9.46 -0.49 67.95
C ASP A 510 8.91 -0.83 69.35
N GLU A 511 7.79 -1.55 69.42
CA GLU A 511 7.21 -2.09 70.67
C GLU A 511 8.13 -3.14 71.29
N GLU A 512 8.64 -4.12 70.52
CA GLU A 512 9.63 -5.09 70.98
C GLU A 512 10.90 -4.39 71.50
N ILE A 513 11.40 -3.36 70.80
CA ILE A 513 12.56 -2.57 71.25
C ILE A 513 12.24 -1.83 72.55
N ALA A 514 11.03 -1.29 72.70
CA ALA A 514 10.60 -0.63 73.93
C ALA A 514 10.54 -1.63 75.10
N GLU A 515 9.96 -2.82 74.89
CA GLU A 515 9.93 -3.90 75.89
C GLU A 515 11.34 -4.40 76.25
N LEU A 516 12.24 -4.52 75.28
CA LEU A 516 13.65 -4.88 75.52
C LEU A 516 14.40 -3.79 76.30
N LYS A 517 14.14 -2.51 76.01
CA LYS A 517 14.69 -1.39 76.78
C LYS A 517 14.14 -1.36 78.20
N ASP A 518 12.84 -1.58 78.38
CA ASP A 518 12.20 -1.59 79.69
C ASP A 518 12.67 -2.79 80.52
N SER A 519 12.79 -3.97 79.91
CA SER A 519 13.37 -5.17 80.55
C SER A 519 14.85 -5.00 80.89
N LEU A 520 15.65 -4.37 80.03
CA LEU A 520 17.04 -4.00 80.34
C LEU A 520 17.11 -3.01 81.52
N ASN A 521 16.25 -1.99 81.53
CA ASN A 521 16.17 -1.03 82.62
C ASN A 521 15.68 -1.66 83.93
N THR A 522 14.89 -2.75 83.88
CA THR A 522 14.51 -3.52 85.08
C THR A 522 15.56 -4.55 85.50
N LEU A 523 16.33 -5.12 84.56
CA LEU A 523 17.47 -6.02 84.82
C LEU A 523 18.74 -5.29 85.24
N ILE A 524 18.82 -3.97 85.04
CA ILE A 524 19.84 -3.10 85.62
C ILE A 524 19.22 -2.35 86.82
N PRO A 525 19.07 -2.99 88.00
CA PRO A 525 18.88 -2.25 89.24
C PRO A 525 20.01 -1.24 89.41
N LYS A 526 19.64 -0.01 89.77
CA LYS A 526 20.49 1.03 90.37
C LYS A 526 21.21 0.44 91.60
N GLN A 527 22.31 -0.27 91.38
CA GLN A 527 23.33 -0.63 92.35
C GLN A 527 24.45 -1.39 91.63
N TYR A 528 25.34 -0.67 90.96
CA TYR A 528 26.77 -0.75 91.23
C TYR A 528 27.46 0.49 90.67
N SER A 529 28.29 1.07 91.52
CA SER A 529 29.13 2.23 91.28
C SER A 529 29.95 2.12 90.01
N ALA A 530 30.30 3.31 89.51
CA ALA A 530 31.62 3.60 88.94
C ALA A 530 32.67 2.57 89.36
N ASP A 531 33.12 1.73 88.43
CA ASP A 531 34.50 1.69 87.93
C ASP A 531 34.65 0.51 86.95
N LYS A 532 34.78 0.84 85.67
CA LYS A 532 35.44 0.06 84.59
C LYS A 532 35.23 0.83 83.29
N SER A 533 35.98 1.92 83.20
CA SER A 533 36.47 2.40 81.91
C SER A 533 37.29 1.28 81.26
N THR A 534 37.29 1.23 79.92
CA THR A 534 38.12 0.41 79.01
C THR A 534 37.49 -0.76 78.24
N HIS A 535 36.18 -0.84 78.03
CA HIS A 535 35.64 -1.74 76.99
C HIS A 535 34.62 -1.13 76.00
N ASP A 536 34.03 0.03 76.30
CA ASP A 536 33.14 0.73 75.36
C ASP A 536 33.86 1.29 74.13
N GLY A 537 35.18 1.49 74.19
CA GLY A 537 35.96 1.99 73.06
C GLY A 537 36.07 0.99 71.90
N GLU A 538 36.14 -0.31 72.20
CA GLU A 538 36.34 -1.34 71.16
C GLU A 538 35.04 -1.63 70.39
N GLY A 539 33.89 -1.60 71.08
CA GLY A 539 32.57 -1.71 70.46
C GLY A 539 32.20 -0.49 69.59
N VAL A 540 32.57 0.72 70.03
CA VAL A 540 32.35 1.95 69.25
C VAL A 540 33.28 2.00 68.04
N VAL A 541 34.54 1.57 68.17
CA VAL A 541 35.47 1.49 67.03
C VAL A 541 35.05 0.40 66.04
N LEU A 542 34.57 -0.77 66.51
CA LEU A 542 34.03 -1.81 65.64
C LEU A 542 32.75 -1.35 64.92
N HIS A 543 31.81 -0.71 65.63
CA HIS A 543 30.59 -0.17 65.02
C HIS A 543 30.89 0.90 63.98
N TYR A 544 31.80 1.83 64.29
CA TYR A 544 32.26 2.84 63.33
C TYR A 544 32.95 2.20 62.12
N SER A 545 33.79 1.18 62.33
CA SER A 545 34.45 0.45 61.24
C SER A 545 33.44 -0.30 60.35
N GLU A 546 32.39 -0.87 60.95
CA GLU A 546 31.31 -1.55 60.24
C GLU A 546 30.44 -0.55 59.48
N GLU A 547 30.13 0.61 60.05
CA GLU A 547 29.41 1.69 59.37
C GLU A 547 30.21 2.26 58.20
N VAL A 548 31.52 2.48 58.37
CA VAL A 548 32.42 2.90 57.28
C VAL A 548 32.45 1.84 56.17
N ALA A 549 32.57 0.55 56.51
CA ALA A 549 32.53 -0.53 55.54
C ALA A 549 31.19 -0.60 54.79
N ARG A 550 30.06 -0.41 55.49
CA ARG A 550 28.73 -0.32 54.86
C ARG A 550 28.63 0.90 53.93
N ARG A 551 29.18 2.06 54.32
CA ARG A 551 29.23 3.25 53.46
C ARG A 551 30.12 3.03 52.25
N ASP A 552 31.26 2.35 52.38
CA ASP A 552 32.18 2.07 51.28
C ASP A 552 31.62 1.06 50.28
N VAL A 553 30.89 0.05 50.76
CA VAL A 553 30.15 -0.89 49.91
C VAL A 553 29.04 -0.14 49.16
N GLU A 554 28.29 0.73 49.83
CA GLU A 554 27.24 1.52 49.20
C GLU A 554 27.82 2.54 48.20
N LEU A 555 28.93 3.21 48.53
CA LEU A 555 29.65 4.08 47.61
C LEU A 555 30.17 3.32 46.38
N SER A 556 30.68 2.11 46.57
CA SER A 556 31.14 1.25 45.48
C SER A 556 29.97 0.80 44.60
N ARG A 557 28.83 0.46 45.20
CA ARG A 557 27.58 0.14 44.50
C ARG A 557 27.07 1.34 43.71
N LEU A 558 27.00 2.52 44.32
CA LEU A 558 26.59 3.76 43.67
C LEU A 558 27.54 4.17 42.54
N ARG A 559 28.85 3.99 42.70
CA ARG A 559 29.83 4.20 41.62
C ARG A 559 29.63 3.23 40.46
N LYS A 560 29.34 1.96 40.74
CA LYS A 560 29.05 0.96 39.71
C LYS A 560 27.77 1.30 38.94
N VAL A 561 26.71 1.67 39.65
CA VAL A 561 25.45 2.11 39.04
C VAL A 561 25.66 3.39 38.22
N LYS A 562 26.43 4.36 38.74
CA LYS A 562 26.79 5.56 37.99
C LYS A 562 27.51 5.22 36.68
N LEU A 563 28.51 4.34 36.71
CA LEU A 563 29.24 3.92 35.51
C LEU A 563 28.32 3.20 34.51
N GLN A 564 27.38 2.38 34.98
CA GLN A 564 26.37 1.72 34.14
C GLN A 564 25.46 2.76 33.47
N LEU A 565 24.90 3.70 34.24
CA LEU A 565 24.06 4.77 33.70
C LEU A 565 24.84 5.68 32.73
N GLU A 566 26.12 5.95 32.99
CA GLU A 566 26.98 6.69 32.06
C GLU A 566 27.29 5.91 30.78
N ALA A 567 27.30 4.58 30.82
CA ALA A 567 27.45 3.73 29.64
C ALA A 567 26.17 3.70 28.81
N GLU A 568 25.01 3.49 29.46
CA GLU A 568 23.69 3.56 28.83
C GLU A 568 23.45 4.93 28.19
N LEU A 569 23.82 6.02 28.88
CA LEU A 569 23.72 7.38 28.33
C LEU A 569 24.64 7.59 27.11
N ARG A 570 25.81 6.95 27.08
CA ARG A 570 26.69 6.96 25.89
C ARG A 570 26.09 6.15 24.73
N GLU A 571 25.42 5.05 25.00
CA GLU A 571 24.73 4.25 23.98
C GLU A 571 23.53 5.01 23.40
N VAL A 572 22.65 5.55 24.25
CA VAL A 572 21.51 6.37 23.82
C VAL A 572 21.96 7.58 23.01
N ARG A 573 23.06 8.25 23.39
CA ARG A 573 23.62 9.34 22.58
C ARG A 573 24.07 8.88 21.20
N ARG A 574 24.69 7.69 21.07
CA ARG A 574 25.07 7.14 19.77
C ARG A 574 23.85 6.81 18.92
N GLU A 575 22.84 6.16 19.49
CA GLU A 575 21.59 5.87 18.79
C GLU A 575 20.90 7.15 18.30
N MET A 576 20.86 8.19 19.14
CA MET A 576 20.30 9.49 18.77
C MET A 576 21.06 10.14 17.61
N THR A 577 22.40 10.05 17.57
CA THR A 577 23.18 10.55 16.43
C THR A 577 22.94 9.76 15.14
N GLN A 578 22.74 8.44 15.25
CA GLN A 578 22.42 7.59 14.09
C GLN A 578 21.03 7.90 13.53
N LEU A 579 20.03 8.06 14.40
CA LEU A 579 18.68 8.46 14.01
C LEU A 579 18.68 9.84 13.34
N ALA A 580 19.39 10.82 13.91
CA ALA A 580 19.51 12.15 13.31
C ALA A 580 20.15 12.12 11.91
N ALA A 581 21.20 11.29 11.71
CA ALA A 581 21.81 11.11 10.39
C ALA A 581 20.83 10.47 9.39
N HIS A 582 20.03 9.50 9.83
CA HIS A 582 19.01 8.86 9.00
C HIS A 582 17.89 9.84 8.60
N GLU A 583 17.40 10.64 9.56
CA GLU A 583 16.40 11.69 9.31
C GLU A 583 16.91 12.76 8.34
N GLN A 584 18.16 13.17 8.46
CA GLN A 584 18.79 14.11 7.52
C GLN A 584 18.86 13.51 6.10
N HIS A 585 19.23 12.24 5.97
CA HIS A 585 19.25 11.55 4.69
C HIS A 585 17.85 11.46 4.06
N LEU A 586 16.84 11.04 4.83
CA LEU A 586 15.46 10.96 4.35
C LEU A 586 14.91 12.34 3.97
N SER A 587 15.20 13.37 4.77
CA SER A 587 14.83 14.75 4.49
C SER A 587 15.46 15.25 3.18
N SER A 588 16.72 14.88 2.91
CA SER A 588 17.39 15.20 1.65
C SER A 588 16.68 14.54 0.46
N LEU A 589 16.34 13.26 0.58
CA LEU A 589 15.63 12.51 -0.46
C LEU A 589 14.24 13.10 -0.76
N LEU A 590 13.48 13.41 0.29
CA LEU A 590 12.17 14.02 0.18
C LEU A 590 12.25 15.41 -0.45
N LYS A 591 13.22 16.24 -0.05
CA LYS A 591 13.46 17.54 -0.68
C LYS A 591 13.76 17.40 -2.17
N HIS A 592 14.59 16.44 -2.56
CA HIS A 592 14.88 16.17 -3.96
C HIS A 592 13.62 15.73 -4.74
N GLN A 593 12.76 14.92 -4.14
CA GLN A 593 11.51 14.48 -4.76
C GLN A 593 10.48 15.62 -4.87
N ILE A 594 10.37 16.48 -3.85
CA ILE A 594 9.53 17.69 -3.88
C ILE A 594 10.02 18.63 -4.98
N GLN A 595 11.33 18.91 -5.05
CA GLN A 595 11.91 19.73 -6.10
C GLN A 595 11.62 19.18 -7.49
N ARG A 596 11.65 17.84 -7.66
CA ARG A 596 11.24 17.18 -8.91
C ARG A 596 9.75 17.40 -9.22
N PHE A 597 8.87 17.32 -8.22
CA PHE A 597 7.44 17.54 -8.43
C PHE A 597 7.10 19.01 -8.68
N GLU A 598 7.74 19.96 -8.01
CA GLU A 598 7.60 21.41 -8.28
C GLU A 598 8.01 21.75 -9.72
N GLN A 599 9.09 21.13 -10.21
CA GLN A 599 9.50 21.24 -11.61
C GLN A 599 8.44 20.70 -12.57
N CYS A 600 7.75 19.59 -12.22
CA CYS A 600 6.66 19.05 -13.01
C CYS A 600 5.37 19.89 -12.95
N GLN A 601 5.05 20.48 -11.79
CA GLN A 601 3.80 21.21 -11.55
C GLN A 601 3.80 22.61 -12.21
N SER A 602 4.97 23.25 -12.34
CA SER A 602 5.10 24.55 -13.03
C SER A 602 4.79 24.53 -14.55
N ARG A 603 4.30 23.39 -15.09
CA ARG A 603 4.20 23.10 -16.54
C ARG A 603 2.75 22.97 -17.06
N GLU A 604 1.72 23.06 -16.23
CA GLU A 604 0.34 22.83 -16.67
C GLU A 604 -0.26 24.07 -17.34
N GLY A 605 -0.30 24.07 -18.68
CA GLY A 605 -1.16 24.93 -19.48
C GLY A 605 -0.43 25.65 -20.62
N ALA A 606 0.01 26.88 -20.40
CA ALA A 606 0.49 27.76 -21.48
C ALA A 606 1.87 27.36 -22.05
N ASN A 607 2.74 26.75 -21.24
CA ASN A 607 4.07 26.32 -21.68
C ASN A 607 4.05 25.07 -22.58
N LEU A 608 3.02 24.23 -22.50
CA LEU A 608 2.92 22.99 -23.29
C LEU A 608 2.55 23.26 -24.75
N GLU A 609 1.62 24.18 -25.02
CA GLU A 609 1.26 24.55 -26.40
C GLU A 609 2.40 25.31 -27.09
N TYR A 610 3.07 26.22 -26.38
CA TYR A 610 4.29 26.86 -26.91
C TYR A 610 5.38 25.83 -27.20
N LEU A 611 5.66 24.92 -26.26
CA LEU A 611 6.65 23.87 -26.44
C LEU A 611 6.28 22.94 -27.60
N LYS A 612 5.01 22.56 -27.74
CA LYS A 612 4.50 21.75 -28.85
C LYS A 612 4.75 22.44 -30.20
N ASN A 613 4.48 23.74 -30.29
CA ASN A 613 4.72 24.51 -31.51
C ASN A 613 6.21 24.67 -31.84
N VAL A 614 7.06 24.89 -30.83
CA VAL A 614 8.52 25.00 -31.01
C VAL A 614 9.12 23.64 -31.38
N VAL A 615 8.69 22.54 -30.74
CA VAL A 615 9.15 21.18 -31.08
C VAL A 615 8.67 20.77 -32.46
N LEU A 616 7.42 21.06 -32.82
CA LEU A 616 6.90 20.82 -34.17
C LEU A 616 7.70 21.59 -35.22
N SER A 617 7.98 22.87 -34.95
CA SER A 617 8.80 23.72 -35.84
C SER A 617 10.25 23.22 -35.92
N PHE A 618 10.81 22.71 -34.82
CA PHE A 618 12.14 22.11 -34.77
C PHE A 618 12.25 20.85 -35.62
N LEU A 619 11.20 20.02 -35.65
CA LEU A 619 11.15 18.81 -36.48
C LEU A 619 10.94 19.12 -37.97
N LEU A 620 10.17 20.17 -38.29
CA LEU A 620 9.86 20.55 -39.68
C LEU A 620 10.94 21.41 -40.35
N THR A 621 11.70 22.17 -39.58
CA THR A 621 12.76 23.05 -40.12
C THR A 621 14.00 22.22 -40.46
N ASN A 622 14.68 22.51 -41.58
CA ASN A 622 15.94 21.84 -41.97
C ASN A 622 17.19 22.70 -41.74
N ASP A 623 17.02 23.95 -41.32
CA ASP A 623 18.12 24.86 -40.99
C ASP A 623 18.72 24.58 -39.60
N SER A 624 20.06 24.41 -39.56
CA SER A 624 20.82 24.13 -38.35
C SER A 624 20.82 25.30 -37.36
N GLY A 625 20.86 26.54 -37.85
CA GLY A 625 20.84 27.74 -37.01
C GLY A 625 19.50 27.91 -36.28
N SER A 626 18.41 27.81 -37.04
CA SER A 626 17.05 27.84 -36.50
C SER A 626 16.78 26.67 -35.53
N LYS A 627 17.29 25.46 -35.82
CA LYS A 627 17.25 24.33 -34.88
C LYS A 627 17.99 24.62 -33.58
N SER A 628 19.17 25.24 -33.62
CA SER A 628 19.91 25.60 -32.41
C SER A 628 19.18 26.64 -31.56
N HIS A 629 18.54 27.63 -32.19
CA HIS A 629 17.73 28.63 -31.48
C HIS A 629 16.47 28.01 -30.85
N MET A 630 15.75 27.17 -31.60
CA MET A 630 14.59 26.44 -31.08
C MET A 630 14.97 25.43 -29.98
N LEU A 631 16.14 24.77 -30.09
CA LEU A 631 16.67 23.89 -29.05
C LEU A 631 16.97 24.66 -27.76
N ASN A 632 17.52 25.88 -27.84
CA ASN A 632 17.71 26.72 -26.66
C ASN A 632 16.37 27.10 -26.00
N ALA A 633 15.33 27.40 -26.79
CA ALA A 633 13.99 27.65 -26.26
C ALA A 633 13.38 26.39 -25.60
N ILE A 634 13.51 25.22 -26.23
CA ILE A 634 13.09 23.93 -25.67
C ILE A 634 13.83 23.63 -24.36
N THR A 635 15.15 23.82 -24.34
CA THR A 635 16.02 23.60 -23.16
C THR A 635 15.64 24.53 -22.01
N ALA A 636 15.31 25.79 -22.30
CA ALA A 636 14.90 26.77 -21.30
C ALA A 636 13.52 26.46 -20.71
N VAL A 637 12.55 26.08 -21.55
CA VAL A 637 11.19 25.71 -21.12
C VAL A 637 11.18 24.38 -20.36
N LEU A 638 12.04 23.44 -20.74
CA LEU A 638 12.18 22.14 -20.09
C LEU A 638 13.22 22.11 -18.94
N LYS A 639 13.91 23.23 -18.69
CA LYS A 639 14.99 23.37 -17.70
C LYS A 639 16.01 22.22 -17.72
N PHE A 640 16.51 21.87 -18.90
CA PHE A 640 17.56 20.84 -18.99
C PHE A 640 18.82 21.30 -18.26
N SER A 641 19.48 20.35 -17.61
CA SER A 641 20.79 20.55 -17.02
C SER A 641 21.85 20.80 -18.12
N ASP A 642 22.95 21.47 -17.76
CA ASP A 642 24.05 21.72 -18.69
C ASP A 642 24.68 20.43 -19.24
N ALA A 643 24.60 19.33 -18.47
CA ALA A 643 25.00 17.99 -18.89
C ALA A 643 24.10 17.42 -19.99
N GLU A 644 22.77 17.54 -19.84
CA GLU A 644 21.80 17.09 -20.84
C GLU A 644 21.88 17.92 -22.13
N LYS A 645 22.06 19.24 -21.99
CA LYS A 645 22.28 20.14 -23.13
C LYS A 645 23.53 19.75 -23.93
N SER A 646 24.61 19.43 -23.23
CA SER A 646 25.87 18.98 -23.84
C SER A 646 25.73 17.62 -24.52
N LYS A 647 24.95 16.70 -23.95
CA LYS A 647 24.69 15.38 -24.55
C LYS A 647 23.89 15.51 -25.85
N ILE A 648 22.89 16.39 -25.88
CA ILE A 648 22.10 16.63 -27.09
C ILE A 648 22.98 17.26 -28.18
N THR A 649 23.79 18.27 -27.86
CA THR A 649 24.66 18.91 -28.86
C THR A 649 25.77 17.99 -29.37
N GLN A 650 26.23 17.03 -28.55
CA GLN A 650 27.21 16.01 -28.96
C GLN A 650 26.61 14.90 -29.84
N SER A 651 25.38 14.47 -29.57
CA SER A 651 24.73 13.39 -30.32
C SER A 651 23.92 13.85 -31.55
N SER A 652 23.73 15.17 -31.73
CA SER A 652 22.89 15.71 -32.81
C SER A 652 23.65 15.82 -34.12
N TRP A 653 23.23 15.07 -35.14
CA TRP A 653 23.82 15.09 -36.49
C TRP A 653 23.71 16.44 -37.22
N TRP A 654 22.80 17.31 -36.78
CA TRP A 654 22.57 18.65 -37.35
C TRP A 654 23.29 19.77 -36.58
N TYR A 655 23.93 19.51 -35.43
CA TYR A 655 24.58 20.54 -34.63
C TYR A 655 26.03 20.72 -35.07
N LYS A 656 26.32 21.80 -35.81
CA LYS A 656 27.68 22.18 -36.17
C LYS A 656 28.15 23.25 -35.18
N LYS A 657 29.15 22.92 -34.36
CA LYS A 657 29.79 23.89 -33.46
C LYS A 657 30.32 25.05 -34.31
N PRO A 658 29.97 26.32 -34.02
CA PRO A 658 30.57 27.43 -34.74
C PRO A 658 32.08 27.40 -34.46
N GLN A 659 32.86 27.14 -35.51
CA GLN A 659 34.30 27.38 -35.48
C GLN A 659 34.48 28.89 -35.33
N THR A 660 35.20 29.30 -34.29
CA THR A 660 35.65 30.67 -34.11
C THR A 660 36.79 30.96 -35.07
#